data_AF-A0A9R0E5R5-F1
#
_entry.id   AF-A0A9R0E5R5-F1
#
_cell.length_a   1.000
_cell.length_b   1.000
_cell.length_c   1.000
_cell.angle_alpha   90.00
_cell.angle_beta   90.00
_cell.angle_gamma   90.00
#
_symmetry.space_group_name_H-M   'P 1'
#
loop_
_entity.id
_entity.type
_entity.pdbx_description
1 polymer ?
#
loop_
_entity_poly.entity_id
_entity_poly.type
_entity_poly.pdbx_seq_one_letter_code
_entity_poly.pdbx_strand_id
1 'polypeptide(L)'
;MFGNHANKEDEKETHHSVVDRGARRDEEARSHQQTQDQERSAGAESVGRQPVPGTKRKLYEGGQKCTDGELEGVLREAEQGGGLGGNLPGNEDDRKKRRRCAPAQRRSSSGCGGSVELLAETFYPEDREDDDDSDHCRTRQLAKLVNACGDGEQHDPPFTLSELQRSISSFNPKKAPGADGFTADICSRAINCNPGYFLSLINRCLAYHHFPKTWKEATVVVLRKPGKDKYTVPKSYRPIGLLPVLGKVFEKMLVARLKFHLLPRISTRQYGFRPQRSTKDSLFTLVKNIRAKLESSIGGPILWNLLLDPLLKQLEARGDYCQAFADDVVMLFDGGTALEIEQQANAALEHVRAWGVKNKLKFAPHKTSAMVITRKLKYDTPRLAMGGIDIGMSKEVKILGLTIDAGLTFNSHVAGACKKAIAIYKHLARSARVSWGLHPEVVRSIYTAVVEPIVLYAASAWAPAVNKLGIRKQLNVVQRGFAQKLCRAHRTVSLHSALLLAGILPSIFECVKLLHSEQTTVEFSSLVDEEQYNNHAFNYDVRIFTDGSKIEGKVGAALSLWDSATEIKSKKLVLPSYCTVYQAELLALQRAAGEALNSEKTTFGIFSDSMAALQTVANPTSPHPLAVEARNALRHCASQNKRVSLFWIKAHAGLEGNERADYLAKEAALRSKRRPDYDRCPVSFVRGRIRMDTISEWDARYKSGDTASITKLFFPSAAAAYSTVRKIETSSITTQLFTGHGGFSEYLYRFKLRGNPSCPCDSTVEETVPHVIFACPVYARARHEVEQRLEGEKFVPQDIHKHIKKAKTRNVVLDFCKHVVSQVIAKNKS
;
A
#
# COMPACT_ATOMS: atom_id res chain seq x y z
N MET A 1 14.31 35.04 35.16
CA MET A 1 14.01 36.38 35.69
C MET A 1 13.43 37.20 34.56
N PHE A 2 12.22 37.73 34.80
CA PHE A 2 11.50 38.86 34.18
C PHE A 2 11.71 39.22 32.69
N GLY A 3 10.69 39.48 31.88
CA GLY A 3 9.30 39.76 32.22
C GLY A 3 8.39 39.84 30.99
N ASN A 4 7.13 39.52 31.25
CA ASN A 4 5.98 39.78 30.41
C ASN A 4 5.70 41.28 30.36
N HIS A 5 5.43 41.81 29.16
CA HIS A 5 4.55 42.96 29.02
C HIS A 5 3.37 42.57 28.14
N ALA A 6 2.20 42.60 28.77
CA ALA A 6 0.89 42.54 28.15
C ALA A 6 0.59 43.89 27.50
N ASN A 7 0.00 43.87 26.30
CA ASN A 7 -0.91 44.92 25.85
C ASN A 7 -2.29 44.28 25.65
N LYS A 8 -3.18 44.60 26.59
CA LYS A 8 -4.63 44.66 26.38
C LYS A 8 -4.91 46.10 26.00
N GLU A 9 -5.53 46.33 24.85
CA GLU A 9 -6.60 47.31 24.64
C GLU A 9 -7.10 47.19 23.19
N ASP A 10 -8.35 47.62 22.99
CA ASP A 10 -9.14 47.67 21.76
C ASP A 10 -9.73 46.36 21.21
N GLU A 11 -10.98 46.07 21.63
CA GLU A 11 -12.12 45.83 20.74
C GLU A 11 -13.38 45.53 21.60
N LYS A 12 -13.98 46.59 22.15
CA LYS A 12 -15.42 46.64 22.44
C LYS A 12 -16.10 47.34 21.26
N GLU A 13 -17.19 46.75 20.82
CA GLU A 13 -18.19 47.23 19.83
C GLU A 13 -18.15 46.55 18.45
N THR A 14 -18.91 45.46 18.35
CA THR A 14 -19.90 45.20 17.28
C THR A 14 -20.66 43.91 17.63
N HIS A 15 -21.37 43.94 18.76
CA HIS A 15 -22.44 42.97 19.03
C HIS A 15 -23.67 43.40 18.23
N HIS A 16 -23.77 42.98 16.96
CA HIS A 16 -25.01 42.75 16.18
C HIS A 16 -24.63 42.41 14.73
N SER A 17 -24.78 41.13 14.31
CA SER A 17 -24.96 40.65 12.90
C SER A 17 -24.47 39.20 12.60
N VAL A 18 -24.37 38.30 13.59
CA VAL A 18 -23.89 36.90 13.33
C VAL A 18 -25.02 35.88 13.08
N VAL A 19 -26.30 36.28 13.11
CA VAL A 19 -27.42 35.35 12.85
C VAL A 19 -27.68 35.10 11.35
N ASP A 20 -27.17 35.95 10.45
CA ASP A 20 -27.64 35.96 9.05
C ASP A 20 -26.70 35.30 8.02
N ARG A 21 -25.52 34.78 8.44
CA ARG A 21 -24.57 34.07 7.54
C ARG A 21 -24.76 32.55 7.50
N GLY A 22 -25.61 32.00 8.37
CA GLY A 22 -26.02 30.59 8.33
C GLY A 22 -27.05 30.29 7.24
N ALA A 23 -27.95 31.23 6.95
CA ALA A 23 -29.05 31.04 6.01
C ALA A 23 -28.60 30.95 4.54
N ARG A 24 -27.56 31.69 4.13
CA ARG A 24 -27.09 31.71 2.73
C ARG A 24 -26.34 30.45 2.27
N ARG A 25 -25.77 29.66 3.20
CA ARG A 25 -25.15 28.35 2.85
C ARG A 25 -26.17 27.22 2.71
N ASP A 26 -27.35 27.38 3.30
CA ASP A 26 -28.44 26.42 3.19
C ASP A 26 -29.29 26.64 1.92
N GLU A 27 -29.22 27.81 1.27
CA GLU A 27 -29.85 28.07 -0.02
C GLU A 27 -29.07 27.51 -1.22
N GLU A 28 -27.74 27.58 -1.21
CA GLU A 28 -26.91 26.98 -2.27
C GLU A 28 -26.96 25.44 -2.26
N ALA A 29 -27.16 24.82 -1.08
CA ALA A 29 -27.38 23.38 -0.97
C ALA A 29 -28.78 22.95 -1.43
N ARG A 30 -29.78 23.84 -1.39
CA ARG A 30 -31.15 23.57 -1.87
C ARG A 30 -31.27 23.61 -3.39
N SER A 31 -30.50 24.48 -4.09
CA SER A 31 -30.56 24.56 -5.56
C SER A 31 -29.93 23.35 -6.27
N HIS A 32 -28.90 22.74 -5.66
CA HIS A 32 -28.28 21.50 -6.17
C HIS A 32 -29.07 20.23 -5.89
N GLN A 33 -29.97 20.25 -4.89
CA GLN A 33 -30.87 19.14 -4.60
C GLN A 33 -32.11 19.18 -5.51
N GLN A 34 -32.66 20.38 -5.78
CA GLN A 34 -33.80 20.56 -6.69
C GLN A 34 -33.52 20.20 -8.16
N THR A 35 -32.27 20.36 -8.63
CA THR A 35 -31.88 19.95 -9.98
C THR A 35 -31.70 18.43 -10.14
N GLN A 36 -31.54 17.67 -9.04
CA GLN A 36 -31.51 16.20 -9.07
C GLN A 36 -32.90 15.56 -8.94
N ASP A 37 -33.89 16.29 -8.44
CA ASP A 37 -35.26 15.77 -8.26
C ASP A 37 -36.19 16.05 -9.46
N GLN A 38 -35.86 16.97 -10.37
CA GLN A 38 -36.60 17.17 -11.63
C GLN A 38 -36.34 16.08 -12.69
N GLU A 39 -35.28 15.28 -12.58
CA GLU A 39 -35.04 14.14 -13.48
C GLU A 39 -35.72 12.83 -13.02
N ARG A 40 -36.46 12.86 -11.89
CA ARG A 40 -37.13 11.66 -11.33
C ARG A 40 -38.63 11.57 -11.58
N SER A 41 -39.26 12.53 -12.27
CA SER A 41 -40.72 12.57 -12.46
C SER A 41 -41.23 12.08 -13.83
N ALA A 42 -40.38 11.55 -14.72
CA ALA A 42 -40.84 10.95 -15.97
C ALA A 42 -40.54 9.44 -15.99
N GLY A 43 -41.56 8.62 -15.71
CA GLY A 43 -41.53 7.19 -16.01
C GLY A 43 -42.00 6.27 -14.88
N ALA A 44 -43.25 6.42 -14.43
CA ALA A 44 -43.96 5.38 -13.72
C ALA A 44 -45.36 5.23 -14.35
N GLU A 45 -45.54 4.25 -15.22
CA GLU A 45 -46.81 3.55 -15.40
C GLU A 45 -46.54 2.05 -15.60
N SER A 46 -47.40 1.27 -14.95
CA SER A 46 -47.24 -0.10 -14.50
C SER A 46 -47.86 -1.14 -15.46
N VAL A 47 -47.30 -2.36 -15.52
CA VAL A 47 -48.11 -3.59 -15.56
C VAL A 47 -47.41 -4.66 -14.71
N GLY A 48 -48.13 -5.16 -13.70
CA GLY A 48 -47.59 -5.98 -12.61
C GLY A 48 -47.49 -7.49 -12.86
N ARG A 49 -46.84 -8.17 -11.90
CA ARG A 49 -47.08 -9.57 -11.53
C ARG A 49 -46.65 -9.77 -10.06
N GLN A 50 -47.56 -10.32 -9.27
CA GLN A 50 -47.40 -10.60 -7.83
C GLN A 50 -46.44 -11.76 -7.55
N PRO A 51 -45.82 -11.82 -6.34
CA PRO A 51 -44.88 -12.88 -5.94
C PRO A 51 -45.55 -13.98 -5.09
N VAL A 52 -45.06 -15.22 -5.21
CA VAL A 52 -45.39 -16.34 -4.32
C VAL A 52 -44.14 -16.72 -3.49
N PRO A 53 -44.28 -17.05 -2.19
CA PRO A 53 -43.16 -17.11 -1.24
C PRO A 53 -42.42 -18.45 -1.25
N GLY A 54 -41.12 -18.39 -0.90
CA GLY A 54 -40.25 -19.54 -0.75
C GLY A 54 -40.44 -20.32 0.55
N THR A 55 -40.17 -21.62 0.48
CA THR A 55 -40.10 -22.53 1.63
C THR A 55 -38.66 -22.99 1.86
N LYS A 56 -38.25 -22.96 3.14
CA LYS A 56 -36.94 -23.38 3.65
C LYS A 56 -36.82 -24.90 3.76
N ARG A 57 -35.57 -25.37 3.66
CA ARG A 57 -35.03 -26.73 3.90
C ARG A 57 -35.47 -27.40 5.22
N LYS A 58 -35.64 -28.73 5.18
CA LYS A 58 -35.24 -29.75 6.18
C LYS A 58 -35.04 -31.09 5.44
N LEU A 59 -33.82 -31.64 5.45
CA LEU A 59 -33.36 -32.83 6.21
C LEU A 59 -33.99 -34.16 5.74
N TYR A 60 -33.18 -35.04 5.16
CA TYR A 60 -33.32 -36.50 5.26
C TYR A 60 -31.93 -37.15 5.32
N GLU A 61 -31.66 -37.76 6.47
CA GLU A 61 -30.70 -38.84 6.68
C GLU A 61 -31.31 -40.16 6.18
N GLY A 62 -30.48 -41.16 5.91
CA GLY A 62 -30.90 -42.56 5.76
C GLY A 62 -30.52 -43.16 4.41
N GLY A 63 -29.54 -44.06 4.43
CA GLY A 63 -29.10 -44.80 3.26
C GLY A 63 -29.98 -46.00 2.94
N GLN A 64 -29.93 -46.45 1.69
CA GLN A 64 -30.16 -47.84 1.33
C GLN A 64 -29.44 -48.15 0.02
N LYS A 65 -28.66 -49.24 0.05
CA LYS A 65 -28.03 -49.86 -1.11
C LYS A 65 -29.13 -50.41 -2.02
N CYS A 66 -29.02 -50.21 -3.33
CA CYS A 66 -29.71 -51.06 -4.32
C CYS A 66 -28.64 -51.81 -5.13
N THR A 67 -28.84 -53.11 -5.16
CA THR A 67 -28.02 -54.17 -5.76
C THR A 67 -28.36 -54.39 -7.22
N ASP A 68 -27.41 -54.99 -7.93
CA ASP A 68 -27.52 -55.49 -9.30
C ASP A 68 -28.84 -56.26 -9.53
N GLY A 69 -29.72 -55.75 -10.40
CA GLY A 69 -31.00 -56.42 -10.65
C GLY A 69 -32.00 -55.71 -11.57
N GLU A 70 -31.68 -54.56 -12.18
CA GLU A 70 -32.61 -53.85 -13.07
C GLU A 70 -31.95 -53.28 -14.34
N LEU A 71 -30.92 -53.99 -14.85
CA LEU A 71 -30.19 -53.59 -16.06
C LEU A 71 -30.21 -54.64 -17.20
N GLU A 72 -30.98 -55.73 -17.06
CA GLU A 72 -31.12 -56.76 -18.11
C GLU A 72 -32.44 -56.74 -18.89
N GLY A 73 -33.36 -55.80 -18.61
CA GLY A 73 -34.67 -55.73 -19.29
C GLY A 73 -34.71 -54.96 -20.61
N VAL A 74 -33.71 -54.13 -20.92
CA VAL A 74 -33.79 -53.14 -22.02
C VAL A 74 -32.86 -53.49 -23.21
N LEU A 75 -32.07 -54.57 -23.13
CA LEU A 75 -31.11 -54.96 -24.15
C LEU A 75 -31.52 -56.18 -25.01
N ARG A 76 -32.80 -56.59 -25.02
CA ARG A 76 -33.24 -57.78 -25.76
C ARG A 76 -34.30 -57.59 -26.85
N GLU A 77 -34.59 -56.36 -27.28
CA GLU A 77 -35.55 -56.11 -28.39
C GLU A 77 -34.94 -55.43 -29.63
N ALA A 78 -33.60 -55.35 -29.75
CA ALA A 78 -32.94 -54.71 -30.90
C ALA A 78 -32.16 -55.66 -31.83
N GLU A 79 -32.29 -56.98 -31.68
CA GLU A 79 -31.68 -57.96 -32.57
C GLU A 79 -32.66 -59.08 -32.92
N GLN A 80 -33.59 -58.81 -33.85
CA GLN A 80 -34.15 -59.79 -34.80
C GLN A 80 -35.20 -59.13 -35.70
N GLY A 81 -34.92 -59.07 -37.01
CA GLY A 81 -35.93 -58.73 -38.03
C GLY A 81 -35.42 -57.84 -39.16
N GLY A 82 -34.64 -58.41 -40.10
CA GLY A 82 -34.46 -57.84 -41.43
C GLY A 82 -35.58 -58.31 -42.39
N GLY A 83 -35.84 -57.54 -43.45
CA GLY A 83 -36.69 -58.00 -44.55
C GLY A 83 -37.25 -56.92 -45.50
N LEU A 84 -36.51 -56.67 -46.59
CA LEU A 84 -36.96 -56.52 -48.00
C LEU A 84 -38.14 -55.58 -48.39
N GLY A 85 -37.81 -54.63 -49.29
CA GLY A 85 -38.43 -54.52 -50.62
C GLY A 85 -39.65 -53.60 -50.81
N GLY A 86 -39.49 -52.53 -51.61
CA GLY A 86 -40.59 -51.75 -52.17
C GLY A 86 -40.12 -50.52 -52.94
N ASN A 87 -40.43 -50.47 -54.24
CA ASN A 87 -39.87 -49.58 -55.26
C ASN A 87 -40.98 -48.62 -55.78
N LEU A 88 -40.58 -47.48 -56.37
CA LEU A 88 -41.31 -46.58 -57.31
C LEU A 88 -42.17 -45.39 -56.76
N PRO A 89 -42.50 -44.34 -57.56
CA PRO A 89 -41.60 -43.37 -58.26
C PRO A 89 -42.18 -41.91 -58.34
N GLY A 90 -41.46 -40.97 -59.00
CA GLY A 90 -42.01 -39.70 -59.56
C GLY A 90 -41.17 -38.46 -59.25
N ASN A 91 -40.10 -38.16 -60.02
CA ASN A 91 -40.06 -37.26 -61.19
C ASN A 91 -40.86 -35.95 -61.06
N GLU A 92 -40.14 -34.82 -60.98
CA GLU A 92 -40.00 -33.83 -62.06
C GLU A 92 -41.23 -32.95 -62.24
N ASP A 93 -41.31 -31.87 -61.46
CA ASP A 93 -41.61 -30.52 -61.98
C ASP A 93 -41.56 -29.51 -60.84
N ASP A 94 -40.48 -28.71 -60.79
CA ASP A 94 -40.56 -27.27 -60.46
C ASP A 94 -39.18 -26.59 -60.53
N ARG A 95 -38.49 -26.79 -61.67
CA ARG A 95 -37.46 -25.86 -62.15
C ARG A 95 -38.15 -24.74 -62.94
N LYS A 96 -38.77 -23.79 -62.24
CA LYS A 96 -38.91 -22.36 -62.63
C LYS A 96 -39.83 -21.65 -61.62
N LYS A 97 -39.26 -20.70 -60.88
CA LYS A 97 -39.89 -19.65 -60.01
C LYS A 97 -39.60 -19.79 -58.51
N ARG A 98 -38.33 -19.61 -58.12
CA ARG A 98 -37.99 -19.01 -56.81
C ARG A 98 -37.39 -17.62 -57.03
N ARG A 99 -38.25 -16.69 -57.44
CA ARG A 99 -38.09 -15.26 -57.17
C ARG A 99 -39.29 -14.84 -56.31
N ARG A 100 -38.95 -14.18 -55.19
CA ARG A 100 -39.84 -13.49 -54.22
C ARG A 100 -40.64 -14.37 -53.27
N CYS A 101 -40.00 -14.77 -52.16
CA CYS A 101 -40.67 -14.72 -50.87
C CYS A 101 -40.24 -13.41 -50.18
N ALA A 102 -41.23 -12.55 -49.97
CA ALA A 102 -41.10 -11.27 -49.30
C ALA A 102 -40.59 -11.43 -47.85
N PRO A 103 -39.93 -10.40 -47.29
CA PRO A 103 -39.55 -10.42 -45.90
C PRO A 103 -40.82 -10.42 -45.05
N ALA A 104 -40.93 -11.36 -44.12
CA ALA A 104 -41.87 -11.27 -43.03
C ALA A 104 -41.74 -9.87 -42.41
N GLN A 105 -42.85 -9.12 -42.44
CA GLN A 105 -42.96 -7.76 -41.93
C GLN A 105 -42.49 -7.73 -40.47
N ARG A 106 -41.21 -7.41 -40.27
CA ARG A 106 -40.71 -6.92 -38.99
C ARG A 106 -41.31 -5.55 -38.82
N ARG A 107 -42.14 -5.42 -37.79
CA ARG A 107 -42.61 -4.12 -37.27
C ARG A 107 -41.43 -3.16 -37.22
N SER A 108 -41.62 -2.01 -37.84
CA SER A 108 -40.69 -0.90 -37.91
C SER A 108 -40.31 -0.40 -36.50
N SER A 109 -39.16 -0.86 -36.01
CA SER A 109 -38.36 -0.12 -35.03
C SER A 109 -37.12 0.42 -35.74
N SER A 110 -37.28 1.60 -36.32
CA SER A 110 -36.19 2.39 -36.88
C SER A 110 -35.15 2.67 -35.79
N GLY A 111 -33.99 1.99 -35.84
CA GLY A 111 -32.84 2.34 -35.00
C GLY A 111 -31.79 1.25 -34.76
N CYS A 112 -32.13 -0.06 -34.85
CA CYS A 112 -31.21 -1.12 -34.40
C CYS A 112 -30.55 -1.95 -35.51
N GLY A 113 -31.19 -2.11 -36.68
CA GLY A 113 -30.72 -2.99 -37.77
C GLY A 113 -29.32 -2.63 -38.30
N GLY A 114 -29.14 -1.38 -38.75
CA GLY A 114 -27.87 -0.93 -39.32
C GLY A 114 -26.70 -0.90 -38.33
N SER A 115 -26.97 -0.80 -37.02
CA SER A 115 -25.90 -0.90 -36.00
C SER A 115 -25.41 -2.33 -35.81
N VAL A 116 -26.30 -3.32 -35.91
CA VAL A 116 -25.94 -4.74 -35.80
C VAL A 116 -25.16 -5.20 -37.02
N GLU A 117 -25.60 -4.80 -38.22
CA GLU A 117 -24.91 -5.07 -39.49
C GLU A 117 -23.50 -4.47 -39.49
N LEU A 118 -23.36 -3.19 -39.12
CA LEU A 118 -22.06 -2.52 -39.04
C LEU A 118 -21.11 -3.19 -38.02
N LEU A 119 -21.63 -3.67 -36.88
CA LEU A 119 -20.84 -4.40 -35.89
C LEU A 119 -20.41 -5.77 -36.42
N ALA A 120 -21.30 -6.47 -37.14
CA ALA A 120 -21.00 -7.76 -37.74
C ALA A 120 -19.89 -7.63 -38.79
N GLU A 121 -20.04 -6.70 -39.75
CA GLU A 121 -19.03 -6.41 -40.78
C GLU A 121 -17.68 -6.00 -40.18
N THR A 122 -17.70 -5.17 -39.12
CA THR A 122 -16.44 -4.68 -38.51
C THR A 122 -15.69 -5.77 -37.73
N PHE A 123 -16.40 -6.66 -37.03
CA PHE A 123 -15.78 -7.62 -36.12
C PHE A 123 -15.63 -9.03 -36.69
N TYR A 124 -16.40 -9.36 -37.72
CA TYR A 124 -16.44 -10.66 -38.39
C TYR A 124 -16.51 -10.44 -39.91
N PRO A 125 -15.48 -9.84 -40.52
CA PRO A 125 -15.46 -9.64 -41.97
C PRO A 125 -15.54 -11.00 -42.68
N GLU A 126 -16.29 -11.08 -43.77
CA GLU A 126 -16.30 -12.25 -44.63
C GLU A 126 -14.94 -12.38 -45.33
N ASP A 127 -14.46 -13.62 -45.43
CA ASP A 127 -13.22 -13.95 -46.13
C ASP A 127 -13.56 -14.17 -47.61
N ARG A 128 -13.33 -13.16 -48.46
CA ARG A 128 -13.83 -13.16 -49.83
C ARG A 128 -12.70 -13.31 -50.84
N GLU A 129 -12.76 -14.33 -51.69
CA GLU A 129 -11.68 -14.58 -52.68
C GLU A 129 -11.48 -13.42 -53.68
N ASP A 130 -12.44 -12.49 -53.81
CA ASP A 130 -12.32 -11.29 -54.66
C ASP A 130 -11.40 -10.20 -54.07
N ASP A 131 -10.98 -10.30 -52.80
CA ASP A 131 -10.02 -9.39 -52.16
C ASP A 131 -8.61 -9.99 -51.96
N ASP A 132 -8.37 -11.18 -52.50
CA ASP A 132 -7.09 -11.88 -52.38
C ASP A 132 -5.96 -11.19 -53.15
N ASP A 133 -4.79 -11.04 -52.52
CA ASP A 133 -3.54 -10.74 -53.21
C ASP A 133 -2.82 -12.02 -53.69
N SER A 134 -1.64 -11.87 -54.28
CA SER A 134 -0.86 -13.02 -54.79
C SER A 134 -0.46 -14.01 -53.69
N ASP A 135 -0.21 -13.54 -52.48
CA ASP A 135 0.17 -14.38 -51.34
C ASP A 135 -1.06 -15.08 -50.74
N HIS A 136 -2.22 -14.40 -50.71
CA HIS A 136 -3.51 -14.98 -50.33
C HIS A 136 -3.87 -16.13 -51.29
N CYS A 137 -3.81 -15.89 -52.60
CA CYS A 137 -4.05 -16.89 -53.64
C CYS A 137 -3.15 -18.12 -53.45
N ARG A 138 -1.84 -17.89 -53.27
CA ARG A 138 -0.86 -18.96 -53.04
C ARG A 138 -1.14 -19.74 -51.76
N THR A 139 -1.48 -19.06 -50.67
CA THR A 139 -1.78 -19.69 -49.37
C THR A 139 -3.03 -20.56 -49.46
N ARG A 140 -4.10 -20.08 -50.10
CA ARG A 140 -5.31 -20.88 -50.34
C ARG A 140 -5.02 -22.10 -51.20
N GLN A 141 -4.20 -21.95 -52.25
CA GLN A 141 -3.83 -23.07 -53.11
C GLN A 141 -3.01 -24.13 -52.35
N LEU A 142 -2.06 -23.71 -51.52
CA LEU A 142 -1.31 -24.59 -50.61
C LEU A 142 -2.23 -25.31 -49.62
N ALA A 143 -3.18 -24.61 -49.01
CA ALA A 143 -4.15 -25.24 -48.11
C ALA A 143 -5.03 -26.27 -48.83
N LYS A 144 -5.49 -25.97 -50.05
CA LYS A 144 -6.24 -26.91 -50.91
C LYS A 144 -5.39 -28.15 -51.25
N LEU A 145 -4.10 -27.98 -51.55
CA LEU A 145 -3.16 -29.09 -51.80
C LEU A 145 -2.93 -29.96 -50.56
N VAL A 146 -2.72 -29.35 -49.38
CA VAL A 146 -2.56 -30.09 -48.12
C VAL A 146 -3.82 -30.90 -47.78
N ASN A 147 -5.00 -30.37 -48.07
CA ASN A 147 -6.27 -31.09 -47.87
C ASN A 147 -6.52 -32.16 -48.93
N ALA A 148 -5.86 -32.10 -50.10
CA ALA A 148 -6.04 -33.04 -51.21
C ALA A 148 -5.01 -34.19 -51.20
N CYS A 149 -3.82 -33.99 -50.62
CA CYS A 149 -2.84 -35.04 -50.40
C CYS A 149 -3.32 -35.98 -49.28
N GLY A 150 -3.91 -37.12 -49.65
CA GLY A 150 -4.33 -38.15 -48.71
C GLY A 150 -3.16 -38.71 -47.89
N ASP A 151 -3.40 -38.78 -46.57
CA ASP A 151 -2.71 -39.52 -45.50
C ASP A 151 -1.37 -40.20 -45.84
N GLY A 152 -0.32 -39.38 -45.97
CA GLY A 152 1.07 -39.82 -45.85
C GLY A 152 1.56 -39.70 -44.40
N GLU A 153 1.34 -40.76 -43.61
CA GLU A 153 2.09 -41.15 -42.40
C GLU A 153 2.27 -40.13 -41.25
N GLN A 154 1.19 -39.94 -40.45
CA GLN A 154 1.16 -40.00 -38.97
C GLN A 154 -0.19 -39.43 -38.49
N HIS A 155 -1.19 -40.29 -38.26
CA HIS A 155 -2.41 -39.84 -37.59
C HIS A 155 -2.09 -39.48 -36.13
N ASP A 156 -2.54 -38.30 -35.70
CA ASP A 156 -2.45 -37.86 -34.31
C ASP A 156 -3.23 -38.86 -33.43
N PRO A 157 -2.63 -39.45 -32.37
CA PRO A 157 -3.26 -40.51 -31.58
C PRO A 157 -4.60 -40.06 -30.99
N PRO A 158 -5.54 -40.98 -30.67
CA PRO A 158 -6.77 -40.62 -29.97
C PRO A 158 -6.48 -39.83 -28.69
N PHE A 159 -7.37 -38.91 -28.32
CA PHE A 159 -7.30 -38.22 -27.04
C PHE A 159 -7.44 -39.20 -25.89
N THR A 160 -6.76 -38.85 -24.80
CA THR A 160 -6.78 -39.59 -23.53
C THR A 160 -7.81 -39.00 -22.57
N LEU A 161 -8.27 -39.83 -21.63
CA LEU A 161 -9.15 -39.41 -20.55
C LEU A 161 -8.52 -38.30 -19.69
N SER A 162 -7.20 -38.35 -19.49
CA SER A 162 -6.45 -37.32 -18.77
C SER A 162 -6.40 -35.98 -19.51
N GLU A 163 -6.36 -35.96 -20.85
CA GLU A 163 -6.51 -34.71 -21.62
C GLU A 163 -7.91 -34.11 -21.47
N LEU A 164 -8.94 -34.96 -21.54
CA LEU A 164 -10.33 -34.55 -21.35
C LEU A 164 -10.56 -33.94 -19.95
N GLN A 165 -10.13 -34.63 -18.90
CA GLN A 165 -10.26 -34.18 -17.52
C GLN A 165 -9.50 -32.87 -17.25
N ARG A 166 -8.28 -32.74 -17.78
CA ARG A 166 -7.49 -31.49 -17.66
C ARG A 166 -8.15 -30.33 -18.40
N SER A 167 -8.74 -30.60 -19.57
CA SER A 167 -9.45 -29.59 -20.35
C SER A 167 -10.65 -29.06 -19.58
N ILE A 168 -11.57 -29.93 -19.13
CA ILE A 168 -12.79 -29.50 -18.44
C ILE A 168 -12.52 -28.82 -17.09
N SER A 169 -11.56 -29.33 -16.31
CA SER A 169 -11.21 -28.77 -14.98
C SER A 169 -10.65 -27.35 -15.03
N SER A 170 -10.16 -26.92 -16.20
CA SER A 170 -9.59 -25.60 -16.40
C SER A 170 -10.62 -24.49 -16.63
N PHE A 171 -11.90 -24.83 -16.84
CA PHE A 171 -12.96 -23.86 -17.04
C PHE A 171 -13.51 -23.36 -15.70
N ASN A 172 -13.81 -22.06 -15.62
CA ASN A 172 -14.45 -21.50 -14.43
C ASN A 172 -15.94 -21.89 -14.42
N PRO A 173 -16.44 -22.59 -13.38
CA PRO A 173 -17.80 -23.13 -13.33
C PRO A 173 -18.89 -22.05 -13.33
N LYS A 174 -18.54 -20.80 -12.99
CA LYS A 174 -19.49 -19.67 -12.88
C LYS A 174 -19.59 -18.80 -14.13
N LYS A 175 -18.92 -19.15 -15.23
CA LYS A 175 -19.01 -18.38 -16.49
C LYS A 175 -20.30 -18.69 -17.24
N ALA A 176 -20.80 -17.69 -17.97
CA ALA A 176 -22.01 -17.80 -18.78
C ALA A 176 -21.89 -18.92 -19.84
N PRO A 177 -22.95 -19.72 -20.06
CA PRO A 177 -22.99 -20.79 -21.04
C PRO A 177 -23.15 -20.25 -22.46
N GLY A 178 -23.08 -21.14 -23.46
CA GLY A 178 -23.50 -20.85 -24.82
C GLY A 178 -25.04 -20.86 -24.96
N ALA A 179 -25.54 -20.86 -26.19
CA ALA A 179 -26.97 -20.90 -26.48
C ALA A 179 -27.67 -22.18 -25.98
N ASP A 180 -26.92 -23.26 -25.76
CA ASP A 180 -27.38 -24.53 -25.20
C ASP A 180 -27.69 -24.49 -23.69
N GLY A 181 -27.30 -23.41 -23.00
CA GLY A 181 -27.55 -23.23 -21.56
C GLY A 181 -26.66 -24.07 -20.65
N PHE A 182 -25.80 -24.94 -21.18
CA PHE A 182 -24.95 -25.80 -20.37
C PHE A 182 -23.71 -25.08 -19.85
N THR A 183 -23.63 -24.93 -18.53
CA THR A 183 -22.46 -24.32 -17.86
C THR A 183 -21.31 -25.32 -17.73
N ALA A 184 -20.12 -24.81 -17.39
CA ALA A 184 -18.96 -25.67 -17.17
C ALA A 184 -19.12 -26.61 -15.97
N ASP A 185 -19.89 -26.24 -14.93
CA ASP A 185 -20.20 -27.15 -13.82
C ASP A 185 -21.08 -28.32 -14.31
N ILE A 186 -22.12 -28.04 -15.11
CA ILE A 186 -23.00 -29.07 -15.67
C ILE A 186 -22.21 -30.03 -16.56
N CYS A 187 -21.41 -29.48 -17.48
CA CYS A 187 -20.59 -30.29 -18.38
C CYS A 187 -19.54 -31.12 -17.61
N SER A 188 -18.93 -30.55 -16.58
CA SER A 188 -17.96 -31.26 -15.72
C SER A 188 -18.60 -32.45 -15.02
N ARG A 189 -19.78 -32.25 -14.41
CA ARG A 189 -20.52 -33.33 -13.76
C ARG A 189 -20.94 -34.40 -14.76
N ALA A 190 -21.47 -34.03 -15.92
CA ALA A 190 -21.86 -34.97 -16.96
C ALA A 190 -20.67 -35.81 -17.46
N ILE A 191 -19.52 -35.17 -17.73
CA ILE A 191 -18.29 -35.86 -18.13
C ILE A 191 -17.79 -36.79 -17.03
N ASN A 192 -17.84 -36.37 -15.76
CA ASN A 192 -17.40 -37.22 -14.65
C ASN A 192 -18.35 -38.41 -14.39
N CYS A 193 -19.64 -38.26 -14.69
CA CYS A 193 -20.61 -39.37 -14.59
C CYS A 193 -20.36 -40.45 -15.66
N ASN A 194 -19.96 -40.07 -16.87
CA ASN A 194 -19.64 -41.04 -17.94
C ASN A 194 -18.47 -40.57 -18.82
N PRO A 195 -17.22 -40.65 -18.33
CA PRO A 195 -16.08 -40.11 -19.05
C PRO A 195 -15.77 -40.88 -20.33
N GLY A 196 -16.10 -42.18 -20.38
CA GLY A 196 -15.89 -43.03 -21.56
C GLY A 196 -16.74 -42.58 -22.76
N TYR A 197 -18.02 -42.26 -22.53
CA TYR A 197 -18.90 -41.76 -23.59
C TYR A 197 -18.38 -40.44 -24.20
N PHE A 198 -18.07 -39.45 -23.36
CA PHE A 198 -17.60 -38.14 -23.85
C PHE A 198 -16.23 -38.22 -24.51
N LEU A 199 -15.34 -39.10 -24.03
CA LEU A 199 -14.05 -39.35 -24.67
C LEU A 199 -14.24 -39.99 -26.05
N SER A 200 -15.10 -41.01 -26.16
CA SER A 200 -15.45 -41.65 -27.43
C SER A 200 -16.07 -40.65 -28.40
N LEU A 201 -16.97 -39.78 -27.94
CA LEU A 201 -17.58 -38.72 -28.75
C LEU A 201 -16.51 -37.78 -29.34
N ILE A 202 -15.61 -37.27 -28.51
CA ILE A 202 -14.53 -36.37 -28.94
C ILE A 202 -13.55 -37.08 -29.89
N ASN A 203 -13.21 -38.34 -29.61
CA ASN A 203 -12.33 -39.12 -30.49
C ASN A 203 -12.97 -39.46 -31.82
N ARG A 204 -14.30 -39.69 -31.88
CA ARG A 204 -15.02 -39.78 -33.14
C ARG A 204 -14.98 -38.46 -33.91
N CYS A 205 -15.17 -37.31 -33.24
CA CYS A 205 -15.00 -36.01 -33.89
C CYS A 205 -13.61 -35.84 -34.52
N LEU A 206 -12.55 -36.29 -33.83
CA LEU A 206 -11.18 -36.28 -34.36
C LEU A 206 -11.02 -37.23 -35.56
N ALA A 207 -11.47 -38.48 -35.42
CA ALA A 207 -11.34 -39.51 -36.46
C ALA A 207 -12.12 -39.19 -37.74
N TYR A 208 -13.30 -38.55 -37.61
CA TYR A 208 -14.10 -38.12 -38.76
C TYR A 208 -13.69 -36.74 -39.31
N HIS A 209 -12.62 -36.13 -38.77
CA HIS A 209 -12.22 -34.76 -39.10
C HIS A 209 -13.39 -33.75 -38.99
N HIS A 210 -14.29 -33.99 -38.04
CA HIS A 210 -15.57 -33.30 -37.94
C HIS A 210 -15.68 -32.48 -36.65
N PHE A 211 -15.90 -31.17 -36.79
CA PHE A 211 -16.28 -30.30 -35.68
C PHE A 211 -17.77 -29.96 -35.77
N PRO A 212 -18.62 -30.39 -34.81
CA PRO A 212 -20.06 -30.19 -34.85
C PRO A 212 -20.48 -28.73 -35.09
N LYS A 213 -21.42 -28.51 -36.03
CA LYS A 213 -21.90 -27.16 -36.39
C LYS A 213 -22.54 -26.44 -35.19
N THR A 214 -23.33 -27.15 -34.40
CA THR A 214 -23.97 -26.62 -33.19
C THR A 214 -22.97 -26.09 -32.16
N TRP A 215 -21.74 -26.63 -32.13
CA TRP A 215 -20.67 -26.13 -31.26
C TRP A 215 -19.94 -24.89 -31.79
N LYS A 216 -20.20 -24.49 -33.04
CA LYS A 216 -19.66 -23.28 -33.68
C LYS A 216 -20.60 -22.08 -33.56
N GLU A 217 -21.85 -22.31 -33.16
CA GLU A 217 -22.83 -21.24 -32.98
C GLU A 217 -22.57 -20.48 -31.66
N ALA A 218 -22.37 -19.17 -31.76
CA ALA A 218 -22.05 -18.31 -30.62
C ALA A 218 -23.10 -17.23 -30.39
N THR A 219 -23.53 -17.05 -29.14
CA THR A 219 -24.28 -15.85 -28.75
C THR A 219 -23.29 -14.71 -28.53
N VAL A 220 -23.34 -13.66 -29.36
CA VAL A 220 -22.43 -12.52 -29.26
C VAL A 220 -22.99 -11.47 -28.30
N VAL A 221 -22.25 -11.21 -27.21
CA VAL A 221 -22.53 -10.13 -26.27
C VAL A 221 -21.57 -8.97 -26.52
N VAL A 222 -22.11 -7.79 -26.78
CA VAL A 222 -21.30 -6.60 -27.10
C VAL A 222 -21.11 -5.75 -25.85
N LEU A 223 -19.85 -5.61 -25.40
CA LEU A 223 -19.49 -4.83 -24.21
C LEU A 223 -18.75 -3.54 -24.57
N ARG A 224 -19.07 -2.44 -23.87
CA ARG A 224 -18.33 -1.17 -24.01
C ARG A 224 -16.91 -1.28 -23.45
N LYS A 225 -15.90 -0.85 -24.21
CA LYS A 225 -14.53 -0.71 -23.70
C LYS A 225 -14.46 0.56 -22.82
N PRO A 226 -13.94 0.49 -21.58
CA PRO A 226 -13.90 1.65 -20.70
C PRO A 226 -12.96 2.75 -21.25
N GLY A 227 -13.32 4.02 -21.01
CA GLY A 227 -12.48 5.17 -21.30
C GLY A 227 -12.30 5.53 -22.78
N LYS A 228 -13.28 5.20 -23.64
CA LYS A 228 -13.27 5.62 -25.06
C LYS A 228 -14.02 6.95 -25.23
N ASP A 229 -13.42 7.86 -26.01
CA ASP A 229 -13.92 9.23 -26.19
C ASP A 229 -15.27 9.28 -26.94
N LYS A 230 -15.51 8.32 -27.85
CA LYS A 230 -16.76 8.21 -28.62
C LYS A 230 -17.22 6.76 -28.73
N TYR A 231 -18.48 6.50 -28.35
CA TYR A 231 -19.13 5.18 -28.47
C TYR A 231 -20.01 5.04 -29.72
N THR A 232 -19.87 5.96 -30.67
CA THR A 232 -20.43 5.86 -32.02
C THR A 232 -19.54 5.04 -32.97
N VAL A 233 -18.31 4.71 -32.56
CA VAL A 233 -17.35 3.93 -33.36
C VAL A 233 -17.42 2.44 -32.95
N PRO A 234 -17.61 1.49 -33.89
CA PRO A 234 -17.67 0.05 -33.59
C PRO A 234 -16.50 -0.46 -32.75
N LYS A 235 -15.26 -0.03 -33.05
CA LYS A 235 -14.04 -0.41 -32.31
C LYS A 235 -14.02 0.00 -30.82
N SER A 236 -14.93 0.88 -30.37
CA SER A 236 -15.13 1.22 -28.95
C SER A 236 -15.87 0.12 -28.16
N TYR A 237 -16.38 -0.90 -28.85
CA TYR A 237 -16.99 -2.08 -28.26
C TYR A 237 -16.06 -3.30 -28.35
N ARG A 238 -16.33 -4.32 -27.54
CA ARG A 238 -15.71 -5.64 -27.57
C ARG A 238 -16.82 -6.68 -27.73
N PRO A 239 -16.87 -7.41 -28.85
CA PRO A 239 -17.74 -8.56 -28.95
C PRO A 239 -17.16 -9.71 -28.10
N ILE A 240 -18.03 -10.41 -27.38
CA ILE A 240 -17.71 -11.63 -26.65
C ILE A 240 -18.64 -12.72 -27.17
N GLY A 241 -18.09 -13.71 -27.88
CA GLY A 241 -18.82 -14.89 -28.32
C GLY A 241 -18.96 -15.91 -27.19
N LEU A 242 -20.20 -16.26 -26.84
CA LEU A 242 -20.52 -17.33 -25.91
C LEU A 242 -20.78 -18.63 -26.68
N LEU A 243 -19.73 -19.42 -26.88
CA LEU A 243 -19.81 -20.77 -27.49
C LEU A 243 -20.20 -21.85 -26.47
N PRO A 244 -20.84 -22.96 -26.91
CA PRO A 244 -21.08 -24.17 -26.12
C PRO A 244 -19.83 -24.68 -25.40
N VAL A 245 -19.99 -25.15 -24.16
CA VAL A 245 -18.83 -25.56 -23.34
C VAL A 245 -18.17 -26.82 -23.88
N LEU A 246 -18.93 -27.81 -24.36
CA LEU A 246 -18.38 -29.04 -24.94
C LEU A 246 -17.53 -28.74 -26.18
N GLY A 247 -17.96 -27.80 -27.02
CA GLY A 247 -17.17 -27.30 -28.15
C GLY A 247 -15.83 -26.70 -27.71
N LYS A 248 -15.84 -25.86 -26.66
CA LYS A 248 -14.62 -25.29 -26.08
C LYS A 248 -13.69 -26.35 -25.49
N VAL A 249 -14.24 -27.41 -24.90
CA VAL A 249 -13.43 -28.54 -24.36
C VAL A 249 -12.68 -29.22 -25.49
N PHE A 250 -13.36 -29.54 -26.59
CA PHE A 250 -12.77 -30.15 -27.77
C PHE A 250 -11.73 -29.23 -28.43
N GLU A 251 -12.07 -27.97 -28.67
CA GLU A 251 -11.16 -26.95 -29.22
C GLU A 251 -9.90 -26.81 -28.36
N LYS A 252 -10.04 -26.79 -27.03
CA LYS A 252 -8.90 -26.67 -26.12
C LYS A 252 -7.96 -27.86 -26.19
N MET A 253 -8.49 -29.06 -26.39
CA MET A 253 -7.68 -30.28 -26.57
C MET A 253 -6.92 -30.22 -27.91
N LEU A 254 -7.57 -29.80 -29.00
CA LEU A 254 -6.93 -29.56 -30.30
C LEU A 254 -5.83 -28.49 -30.21
N VAL A 255 -6.11 -27.34 -29.58
CA VAL A 255 -5.15 -26.25 -29.39
C VAL A 255 -3.95 -26.69 -28.56
N ALA A 256 -4.13 -27.57 -27.58
CA ALA A 256 -3.02 -28.11 -26.80
C ALA A 256 -2.05 -28.91 -27.69
N ARG A 257 -2.56 -29.72 -28.61
CA ARG A 257 -1.76 -30.49 -29.57
C ARG A 257 -1.11 -29.61 -30.63
N LEU A 258 -1.86 -28.66 -31.20
CA LEU A 258 -1.29 -27.67 -32.13
C LEU A 258 -0.13 -26.88 -31.48
N LYS A 259 -0.27 -26.49 -30.22
CA LYS A 259 0.80 -25.80 -29.48
C LYS A 259 2.05 -26.66 -29.34
N PHE A 260 1.91 -27.98 -29.13
CA PHE A 260 3.05 -28.88 -29.03
C PHE A 260 3.91 -28.84 -30.31
N HIS A 261 3.29 -28.87 -31.48
CA HIS A 261 4.00 -28.82 -32.77
C HIS A 261 4.49 -27.40 -33.15
N LEU A 262 3.74 -26.36 -32.79
CA LEU A 262 4.02 -24.98 -33.23
C LEU A 262 5.00 -24.22 -32.33
N LEU A 263 4.95 -24.40 -31.01
CA LEU A 263 5.74 -23.59 -30.08
C LEU A 263 7.27 -23.62 -30.31
N PRO A 264 7.89 -24.75 -30.73
CA PRO A 264 9.31 -24.77 -31.07
C PRO A 264 9.65 -23.95 -32.32
N ARG A 265 8.70 -23.78 -33.24
CA ARG A 265 8.89 -23.09 -34.54
C ARG A 265 8.57 -21.59 -34.47
N ILE A 266 7.90 -21.14 -33.40
CA ILE A 266 7.55 -19.72 -33.21
C ILE A 266 8.76 -18.93 -32.72
N SER A 267 9.01 -17.78 -33.36
CA SER A 267 10.07 -16.82 -33.03
C SER A 267 10.20 -16.56 -31.52
N THR A 268 11.44 -16.50 -31.05
CA THR A 268 11.79 -16.15 -29.66
C THR A 268 11.41 -14.73 -29.28
N ARG A 269 11.10 -13.88 -30.28
CA ARG A 269 10.64 -12.49 -30.12
C ARG A 269 9.11 -12.34 -30.09
N GLN A 270 8.35 -13.43 -30.23
CA GLN A 270 6.91 -13.44 -30.00
C GLN A 270 6.63 -13.64 -28.51
N TYR A 271 5.95 -12.69 -27.86
CA TYR A 271 5.67 -12.74 -26.41
C TYR A 271 4.18 -12.97 -26.10
N GLY A 272 3.28 -12.64 -27.02
CA GLY A 272 1.84 -12.82 -26.84
C GLY A 272 1.44 -14.29 -26.86
N PHE A 273 0.53 -14.69 -25.97
CA PHE A 273 -0.10 -16.02 -25.94
C PHE A 273 0.88 -17.22 -25.85
N ARG A 274 2.12 -16.99 -25.39
CA ARG A 274 3.12 -18.04 -25.15
C ARG A 274 3.20 -18.43 -23.68
N PRO A 275 3.38 -19.72 -23.36
CA PRO A 275 3.73 -20.15 -22.01
C PRO A 275 5.01 -19.45 -21.53
N GLN A 276 5.06 -19.07 -20.26
CA GLN A 276 6.23 -18.46 -19.60
C GLN A 276 6.75 -17.16 -20.24
N ARG A 277 5.92 -16.48 -21.05
CA ARG A 277 6.21 -15.15 -21.58
C ARG A 277 5.06 -14.21 -21.21
N SER A 278 5.41 -12.99 -20.84
CA SER A 278 4.47 -11.97 -20.41
C SER A 278 4.76 -10.63 -21.07
N THR A 279 3.82 -9.68 -20.92
CA THR A 279 4.03 -8.28 -21.32
C THR A 279 5.25 -7.68 -20.62
N LYS A 280 5.54 -8.09 -19.38
CA LYS A 280 6.72 -7.62 -18.64
C LYS A 280 8.02 -8.09 -19.30
N ASP A 281 8.08 -9.33 -19.80
CA ASP A 281 9.27 -9.86 -20.46
C ASP A 281 9.55 -9.16 -21.79
N SER A 282 8.49 -8.80 -22.52
CA SER A 282 8.59 -7.99 -23.73
C SER A 282 9.14 -6.60 -23.43
N LEU A 283 8.59 -5.91 -22.42
CA LEU A 283 9.04 -4.59 -22.00
C LEU A 283 10.46 -4.62 -21.43
N PHE A 284 10.79 -5.63 -20.62
CA PHE A 284 12.12 -5.79 -20.05
C PHE A 284 13.16 -6.01 -21.15
N THR A 285 12.90 -6.88 -22.13
CA THR A 285 13.82 -7.10 -23.25
C THR A 285 14.00 -5.83 -24.09
N LEU A 286 12.91 -5.09 -24.34
CA LEU A 286 12.96 -3.81 -25.05
C LEU A 286 13.77 -2.76 -24.29
N VAL A 287 13.48 -2.55 -23.01
CA VAL A 287 14.19 -1.59 -22.14
C VAL A 287 15.64 -2.01 -21.97
N LYS A 288 15.94 -3.31 -21.82
CA LYS A 288 17.32 -3.82 -21.77
C LYS A 288 18.08 -3.52 -23.06
N ASN A 289 17.47 -3.71 -24.23
CA ASN A 289 18.12 -3.40 -25.50
C ASN A 289 18.27 -1.89 -25.74
N ILE A 290 17.29 -1.09 -25.30
CA ILE A 290 17.37 0.37 -25.33
C ILE A 290 18.47 0.87 -24.39
N ARG A 291 18.53 0.36 -23.15
CA ARG A 291 19.58 0.67 -22.19
C ARG A 291 20.94 0.19 -22.67
N ALA A 292 21.07 -1.02 -23.20
CA ALA A 292 22.34 -1.50 -23.77
C ALA A 292 22.83 -0.64 -24.95
N LYS A 293 21.92 0.05 -25.66
CA LYS A 293 22.25 1.03 -26.71
C LYS A 293 22.45 2.46 -26.21
N LEU A 294 21.96 2.81 -25.01
CA LEU A 294 22.02 4.15 -24.43
C LEU A 294 23.06 4.28 -23.31
N GLU A 295 23.43 3.19 -22.64
CA GLU A 295 24.23 3.16 -21.42
C GLU A 295 25.54 2.38 -21.65
N SER A 296 26.49 3.01 -22.33
CA SER A 296 27.89 2.83 -21.94
C SER A 296 28.14 3.67 -20.68
N SER A 297 27.94 3.06 -19.50
CA SER A 297 28.63 3.32 -18.21
C SER A 297 27.71 3.27 -16.99
N ILE A 298 27.92 2.25 -16.15
CA ILE A 298 27.45 2.14 -14.76
C ILE A 298 27.97 3.30 -13.87
N GLY A 299 28.95 4.08 -14.36
CA GLY A 299 29.50 5.28 -13.70
C GLY A 299 28.83 6.61 -14.08
N GLY A 300 27.78 6.63 -14.92
CA GLY A 300 27.11 7.86 -15.38
C GLY A 300 26.79 8.89 -14.28
N PRO A 301 26.14 8.50 -13.16
CA PRO A 301 25.87 9.42 -12.05
C PRO A 301 27.13 9.97 -11.37
N ILE A 302 28.18 9.15 -11.22
CA ILE A 302 29.45 9.58 -10.62
C ILE A 302 30.19 10.54 -11.56
N LEU A 303 30.23 10.22 -12.85
CA LEU A 303 30.83 11.07 -13.87
C LEU A 303 30.10 12.42 -14.01
N TRP A 304 28.76 12.42 -13.86
CA TRP A 304 27.99 13.66 -13.79
C TRP A 304 28.38 14.52 -12.58
N ASN A 305 28.51 13.90 -11.40
CA ASN A 305 28.96 14.62 -10.20
C ASN A 305 30.38 15.18 -10.38
N LEU A 306 31.30 14.42 -10.98
CA LEU A 306 32.65 14.89 -11.30
C LEU A 306 32.66 16.04 -12.31
N LEU A 307 31.74 16.01 -13.27
CA LEU A 307 31.58 17.08 -14.26
C LEU A 307 31.04 18.37 -13.61
N LEU A 308 30.06 18.27 -12.69
CA LEU A 308 29.41 19.44 -12.08
C LEU A 308 30.18 20.04 -10.89
N ASP A 309 30.95 19.23 -10.14
CA ASP A 309 31.71 19.65 -8.95
C ASP A 309 32.59 20.92 -9.16
N PRO A 310 33.32 21.09 -10.28
CA PRO A 310 34.07 22.32 -10.53
C PRO A 310 33.21 23.58 -10.58
N LEU A 311 31.95 23.52 -11.03
CA LEU A 311 31.04 24.67 -11.00
C LEU A 311 30.71 25.06 -9.56
N LEU A 312 30.39 24.08 -8.73
CA LEU A 312 29.99 24.31 -7.33
C LEU A 312 31.14 24.95 -6.54
N LYS A 313 32.36 24.43 -6.69
CA LYS A 313 33.57 24.99 -6.07
C LYS A 313 33.85 26.43 -6.51
N GLN A 314 33.59 26.76 -7.78
CA GLN A 314 33.77 28.12 -8.27
C GLN A 314 32.73 29.09 -7.71
N LEU A 315 31.48 28.67 -7.53
CA LEU A 315 30.44 29.47 -6.90
C LEU A 315 30.72 29.66 -5.40
N GLU A 316 31.13 28.61 -4.70
CA GLU A 316 31.52 28.68 -3.30
C GLU A 316 32.71 29.63 -3.08
N ALA A 317 33.73 29.59 -3.96
CA ALA A 317 34.88 30.51 -3.91
C ALA A 317 34.49 31.98 -4.12
N ARG A 318 33.35 32.26 -4.78
CA ARG A 318 32.79 33.61 -4.93
C ARG A 318 31.97 34.06 -3.72
N GLY A 319 31.71 33.16 -2.78
CA GLY A 319 30.81 33.39 -1.64
C GLY A 319 29.33 33.15 -1.96
N ASP A 320 29.01 32.61 -3.15
CA ASP A 320 27.62 32.33 -3.56
C ASP A 320 27.16 31.00 -2.95
N TYR A 321 26.08 31.01 -2.16
CA TYR A 321 25.50 29.75 -1.66
C TYR A 321 24.89 28.97 -2.82
N CYS A 322 25.32 27.72 -3.00
CA CYS A 322 24.75 26.82 -3.99
C CYS A 322 24.57 25.39 -3.45
N GLN A 323 23.58 24.68 -3.97
CA GLN A 323 23.42 23.23 -3.81
C GLN A 323 23.03 22.61 -5.14
N ALA A 324 23.41 21.35 -5.36
CA ALA A 324 22.99 20.59 -6.54
C ALA A 324 22.50 19.19 -6.18
N PHE A 325 21.54 18.71 -6.94
CA PHE A 325 21.09 17.32 -6.93
C PHE A 325 20.92 16.85 -8.38
N ALA A 326 21.86 16.02 -8.84
CA ALA A 326 22.01 15.71 -10.27
C ALA A 326 22.06 17.01 -11.10
N ASP A 327 21.11 17.24 -12.00
CA ASP A 327 21.05 18.41 -12.89
C ASP A 327 20.35 19.64 -12.27
N ASP A 328 19.65 19.47 -11.15
CA ASP A 328 18.99 20.57 -10.44
C ASP A 328 20.01 21.36 -9.59
N VAL A 329 20.25 22.63 -9.93
CA VAL A 329 21.11 23.56 -9.17
C VAL A 329 20.26 24.66 -8.55
N VAL A 330 20.44 24.90 -7.25
CA VAL A 330 19.77 25.96 -6.49
C VAL A 330 20.82 26.93 -5.97
N MET A 331 20.59 28.21 -6.15
CA MET A 331 21.43 29.30 -5.62
C MET A 331 20.60 30.18 -4.71
N LEU A 332 21.21 30.72 -3.65
CA LEU A 332 20.56 31.61 -2.70
C LEU A 332 21.38 32.90 -2.54
N PHE A 333 20.70 34.02 -2.63
CA PHE A 333 21.28 35.36 -2.54
C PHE A 333 20.54 36.14 -1.45
N ASP A 334 21.28 36.91 -0.65
CA ASP A 334 20.75 37.81 0.37
C ASP A 334 21.25 39.24 0.15
N GLY A 335 20.39 40.22 0.40
CA GLY A 335 20.69 41.64 0.19
C GLY A 335 19.66 42.56 0.82
N GLY A 336 20.04 43.81 1.06
CA GLY A 336 19.18 44.83 1.68
C GLY A 336 18.15 45.42 0.70
N THR A 337 18.52 45.45 -0.58
CA THR A 337 17.73 46.00 -1.69
C THR A 337 17.55 45.01 -2.83
N ALA A 338 16.51 45.21 -3.65
CA ALA A 338 16.28 44.36 -4.83
C ALA A 338 17.40 44.49 -5.87
N LEU A 339 17.99 45.69 -5.98
CA LEU A 339 19.08 45.96 -6.91
C LEU A 339 20.37 45.21 -6.55
N GLU A 340 20.71 45.12 -5.26
CA GLU A 340 21.85 44.32 -4.78
C GLU A 340 21.68 42.85 -5.15
N ILE A 341 20.50 42.29 -4.86
CA ILE A 341 20.17 40.88 -5.17
C ILE A 341 20.21 40.66 -6.67
N GLU A 342 19.68 41.59 -7.47
CA GLU A 342 19.69 41.53 -8.93
C GLU A 342 21.12 41.46 -9.49
N GLN A 343 22.01 42.34 -9.01
CA GLN A 343 23.40 42.40 -9.46
C GLN A 343 24.16 41.11 -9.11
N GLN A 344 24.03 40.63 -7.87
CA GLN A 344 24.67 39.39 -7.42
C GLN A 344 24.16 38.17 -8.19
N ALA A 345 22.83 38.02 -8.27
CA ALA A 345 22.21 36.87 -8.92
C ALA A 345 22.52 36.82 -10.42
N ASN A 346 22.46 37.96 -11.13
CA ASN A 346 22.80 37.99 -12.56
C ASN A 346 24.29 37.73 -12.81
N ALA A 347 25.19 38.23 -11.94
CA ALA A 347 26.61 37.91 -12.04
C ALA A 347 26.88 36.41 -11.85
N ALA A 348 26.21 35.77 -10.90
CA ALA A 348 26.31 34.32 -10.69
C ALA A 348 25.71 33.51 -11.84
N LEU A 349 24.53 33.91 -12.35
CA LEU A 349 23.89 33.26 -13.50
C LEU A 349 24.74 33.35 -14.77
N GLU A 350 25.42 34.47 -14.99
CA GLU A 350 26.34 34.64 -16.11
C GLU A 350 27.59 33.75 -15.95
N HIS A 351 28.11 33.62 -14.73
CA HIS A 351 29.20 32.68 -14.43
C HIS A 351 28.79 31.22 -14.71
N VAL A 352 27.60 30.81 -14.27
CA VAL A 352 27.02 29.48 -14.55
C VAL A 352 26.88 29.25 -16.06
N ARG A 353 26.39 30.26 -16.80
CA ARG A 353 26.25 30.20 -18.25
C ARG A 353 27.61 30.04 -18.94
N ALA A 354 28.60 30.85 -18.58
CA ALA A 354 29.94 30.81 -19.14
C ALA A 354 30.63 29.46 -18.88
N TRP A 355 30.49 28.94 -17.65
CA TRP A 355 30.96 27.60 -17.31
C TRP A 355 30.26 26.51 -18.12
N GLY A 356 28.93 26.61 -18.30
CA GLY A 356 28.16 25.70 -19.14
C GLY A 356 28.68 25.67 -20.58
N VAL A 357 28.85 26.84 -21.21
CA VAL A 357 29.41 26.97 -22.56
C VAL A 357 30.80 26.33 -22.65
N LYS A 358 31.69 26.61 -21.69
CA LYS A 358 33.04 26.03 -21.62
C LYS A 358 33.02 24.49 -21.55
N ASN A 359 32.07 23.93 -20.80
CA ASN A 359 31.93 22.47 -20.60
C ASN A 359 30.93 21.82 -21.58
N LYS A 360 30.50 22.54 -22.62
CA LYS A 360 29.53 22.07 -23.64
C LYS A 360 28.17 21.66 -23.06
N LEU A 361 27.77 22.27 -21.94
CA LEU A 361 26.47 22.12 -21.30
C LEU A 361 25.60 23.36 -21.59
N LYS A 362 24.28 23.14 -21.70
CA LYS A 362 23.30 24.20 -21.88
C LYS A 362 22.30 24.18 -20.73
N PHE A 363 22.33 25.22 -19.90
CA PHE A 363 21.25 25.48 -18.95
C PHE A 363 20.02 25.96 -19.73
N ALA A 364 18.83 25.60 -19.26
CA ALA A 364 17.56 25.91 -19.92
C ALA A 364 16.85 27.06 -19.20
N PRO A 365 16.94 28.33 -19.67
CA PRO A 365 16.39 29.47 -18.94
C PRO A 365 14.88 29.39 -18.70
N HIS A 366 14.14 28.78 -19.65
CA HIS A 366 12.69 28.58 -19.53
C HIS A 366 12.28 27.52 -18.47
N LYS A 367 13.22 26.71 -17.98
CA LYS A 367 12.99 25.79 -16.85
C LYS A 367 13.49 26.37 -15.52
N THR A 368 14.33 27.40 -15.57
CA THR A 368 14.80 28.11 -14.40
C THR A 368 13.66 28.96 -13.83
N SER A 369 13.47 28.89 -12.52
CA SER A 369 12.47 29.67 -11.80
C SER A 369 13.16 30.44 -10.68
N ALA A 370 12.72 31.67 -10.45
CA ALA A 370 13.17 32.50 -9.34
C ALA A 370 12.01 32.85 -8.41
N MET A 371 12.31 33.12 -7.15
CA MET A 371 11.34 33.55 -6.15
C MET A 371 12.02 34.41 -5.09
N VAL A 372 11.37 35.50 -4.71
CA VAL A 372 11.82 36.37 -3.62
C VAL A 372 11.17 35.93 -2.32
N ILE A 373 11.96 35.82 -1.25
CA ILE A 373 11.50 35.55 0.11
C ILE A 373 11.77 36.79 0.95
N THR A 374 10.73 37.41 1.51
CA THR A 374 10.87 38.61 2.33
C THR A 374 9.76 38.73 3.37
N ARG A 375 10.05 39.43 4.46
CA ARG A 375 9.04 39.84 5.47
C ARG A 375 8.42 41.20 5.16
N LYS A 376 8.97 41.95 4.19
CA LYS A 376 8.46 43.26 3.80
C LYS A 376 7.14 43.09 3.03
N LEU A 377 6.12 43.87 3.39
CA LEU A 377 4.82 43.89 2.70
C LEU A 377 4.91 44.49 1.28
N LYS A 378 5.81 45.46 1.10
CA LYS A 378 6.13 46.07 -0.20
C LYS A 378 7.63 45.97 -0.43
N TYR A 379 8.02 45.52 -1.61
CA TYR A 379 9.40 45.37 -2.04
C TYR A 379 9.46 45.43 -3.57
N ASP A 380 10.58 45.93 -4.08
CA ASP A 380 10.87 45.88 -5.51
C ASP A 380 11.31 44.48 -5.90
N THR A 381 10.98 44.07 -7.13
CA THR A 381 11.29 42.72 -7.62
C THR A 381 12.54 42.76 -8.50
N PRO A 382 13.57 41.93 -8.23
CA PRO A 382 14.77 41.88 -9.05
C PRO A 382 14.46 41.31 -10.44
N ARG A 383 15.19 41.77 -11.46
CA ARG A 383 15.09 41.29 -12.84
C ARG A 383 16.24 40.35 -13.15
N LEU A 384 15.95 39.07 -13.30
CA LEU A 384 16.97 38.05 -13.51
C LEU A 384 16.98 37.60 -14.96
N ALA A 385 18.16 37.51 -15.56
CA ALA A 385 18.30 37.03 -16.94
C ALA A 385 19.44 36.02 -17.05
N MET A 386 19.26 35.02 -17.92
CA MET A 386 20.33 34.08 -18.28
C MET A 386 20.44 34.01 -19.80
N GLY A 387 21.59 34.44 -20.34
CA GLY A 387 21.84 34.43 -21.78
C GLY A 387 20.87 35.32 -22.56
N GLY A 388 20.47 36.46 -21.99
CA GLY A 388 19.52 37.41 -22.58
C GLY A 388 18.05 37.00 -22.48
N ILE A 389 17.73 35.87 -21.84
CA ILE A 389 16.35 35.43 -21.58
C ILE A 389 15.96 35.78 -20.14
N ASP A 390 14.85 36.49 -19.98
CA ASP A 390 14.30 36.87 -18.67
C ASP A 390 13.77 35.64 -17.91
N ILE A 391 14.15 35.53 -16.64
CA ILE A 391 13.73 34.47 -15.72
C ILE A 391 12.55 35.01 -14.91
N GLY A 392 11.37 34.46 -15.17
CA GLY A 392 10.15 34.86 -14.49
C GLY A 392 10.19 34.64 -12.97
N MET A 393 9.67 35.61 -12.24
CA MET A 393 9.47 35.51 -10.80
C MET A 393 8.18 34.76 -10.47
N SER A 394 8.31 33.72 -9.66
CA SER A 394 7.21 32.90 -9.18
C SER A 394 6.91 33.18 -7.70
N LYS A 395 5.66 32.91 -7.31
CA LYS A 395 5.22 32.93 -5.90
C LYS A 395 5.52 31.62 -5.16
N GLU A 396 5.79 30.57 -5.91
CA GLU A 396 6.18 29.25 -5.40
C GLU A 396 7.22 28.60 -6.31
N VAL A 397 8.16 27.87 -5.72
CA VAL A 397 9.18 27.12 -6.44
C VAL A 397 9.12 25.66 -6.01
N LYS A 398 9.28 24.75 -6.98
CA LYS A 398 9.33 23.32 -6.72
C LYS A 398 10.76 22.82 -6.81
N ILE A 399 11.31 22.37 -5.69
CA ILE A 399 12.67 21.85 -5.56
C ILE A 399 12.57 20.40 -5.10
N LEU A 400 13.08 19.45 -5.89
CA LEU A 400 13.07 18.01 -5.55
C LEU A 400 11.69 17.52 -5.07
N GLY A 401 10.62 17.97 -5.72
CA GLY A 401 9.25 17.61 -5.35
C GLY A 401 8.64 18.35 -4.14
N LEU A 402 9.42 19.11 -3.38
CA LEU A 402 8.95 20.02 -2.33
C LEU A 402 8.51 21.35 -2.97
N THR A 403 7.30 21.81 -2.66
CA THR A 403 6.83 23.13 -3.11
C THR A 403 7.02 24.14 -1.98
N ILE A 404 7.79 25.19 -2.24
CA ILE A 404 8.10 26.25 -1.27
C ILE A 404 7.41 27.52 -1.75
N ASP A 405 6.50 28.08 -0.97
CA ASP A 405 5.92 29.40 -1.20
C ASP A 405 6.76 30.51 -0.55
N ALA A 406 6.65 31.73 -1.09
CA ALA A 406 7.38 32.90 -0.61
C ALA A 406 7.18 33.21 0.90
N GLY A 407 6.05 32.77 1.49
CA GLY A 407 5.75 32.95 2.92
C GLY A 407 6.25 31.80 3.81
N LEU A 408 6.97 30.82 3.25
CA LEU A 408 7.41 29.60 3.93
C LEU A 408 6.24 28.94 4.71
N THR A 409 5.05 28.95 4.11
CA THR A 409 3.85 28.37 4.70
C THR A 409 3.68 26.89 4.40
N PHE A 410 4.26 26.44 3.30
CA PHE A 410 4.16 25.11 2.71
C PHE A 410 2.71 24.68 2.45
N ASN A 411 1.79 25.65 2.31
CA ASN A 411 0.36 25.38 2.12
C ASN A 411 0.11 24.64 0.80
N SER A 412 0.72 25.07 -0.31
CA SER A 412 0.53 24.43 -1.61
C SER A 412 1.11 23.02 -1.63
N HIS A 413 2.28 22.81 -1.00
CA HIS A 413 2.89 21.49 -0.82
C HIS A 413 1.98 20.52 -0.07
N VAL A 414 1.57 20.90 1.14
CA VAL A 414 0.72 20.04 1.98
C VAL A 414 -0.64 19.82 1.33
N ALA A 415 -1.23 20.85 0.71
CA ALA A 415 -2.49 20.69 -0.02
C ALA A 415 -2.35 19.72 -1.19
N GLY A 416 -1.25 19.77 -1.94
CA GLY A 416 -0.94 18.84 -3.02
C GLY A 416 -0.78 17.39 -2.52
N ALA A 417 -0.07 17.19 -1.42
CA ALA A 417 0.10 15.88 -0.78
C ALA A 417 -1.24 15.34 -0.24
N CYS A 418 -2.01 16.17 0.47
CA CYS A 418 -3.34 15.83 0.96
C CYS A 418 -4.31 15.50 -0.19
N LYS A 419 -4.25 16.22 -1.32
CA LYS A 419 -5.09 15.95 -2.51
C LYS A 419 -4.84 14.54 -3.06
N LYS A 420 -3.56 14.13 -3.15
CA LYS A 420 -3.18 12.76 -3.56
C LYS A 420 -3.71 11.72 -2.56
N ALA A 421 -3.52 11.94 -1.27
CA ALA A 421 -4.03 11.07 -0.21
C ALA A 421 -5.57 10.94 -0.22
N ILE A 422 -6.29 12.06 -0.43
CA ILE A 422 -7.75 12.11 -0.53
C ILE A 422 -8.24 11.36 -1.77
N ALA A 423 -7.52 11.42 -2.89
CA ALA A 423 -7.86 10.64 -4.07
C ALA A 423 -7.85 9.13 -3.73
N ILE A 424 -6.79 8.64 -3.08
CA ILE A 424 -6.70 7.26 -2.60
C ILE A 424 -7.86 6.94 -1.65
N TYR A 425 -8.13 7.82 -0.69
CA TYR A 425 -9.28 7.67 0.21
C TYR A 425 -10.61 7.55 -0.54
N LYS A 426 -10.85 8.34 -1.59
CA LYS A 426 -12.08 8.27 -2.40
C LYS A 426 -12.22 6.92 -3.12
N HIS A 427 -11.12 6.31 -3.56
CA HIS A 427 -11.14 4.93 -4.09
C HIS A 427 -11.48 3.93 -2.98
N LEU A 428 -10.80 4.02 -1.83
CA LEU A 428 -11.01 3.14 -0.69
C LEU A 428 -12.45 3.24 -0.12
N ALA A 429 -12.98 4.45 -0.02
CA ALA A 429 -14.30 4.72 0.54
C ALA A 429 -15.45 4.09 -0.29
N ARG A 430 -15.22 3.79 -1.57
CA ARG A 430 -16.16 3.05 -2.42
C ARG A 430 -16.14 1.55 -2.18
N SER A 431 -15.01 1.00 -1.75
CA SER A 431 -14.77 -0.44 -1.53
C SER A 431 -14.77 -0.85 -0.05
N ALA A 432 -14.91 0.11 0.88
CA ALA A 432 -14.96 -0.12 2.32
C ALA A 432 -16.08 0.70 2.97
N ARG A 433 -17.24 0.07 3.21
CA ARG A 433 -18.35 0.62 3.98
C ARG A 433 -18.28 0.12 5.44
N VAL A 434 -19.12 0.71 6.31
CA VAL A 434 -19.15 0.42 7.75
C VAL A 434 -19.53 -1.05 8.03
N SER A 435 -20.44 -1.61 7.23
CA SER A 435 -20.97 -2.97 7.41
C SER A 435 -20.33 -4.03 6.48
N TRP A 436 -19.60 -3.64 5.44
CA TRP A 436 -18.98 -4.57 4.48
C TRP A 436 -17.81 -3.91 3.72
N GLY A 437 -16.84 -4.70 3.27
CA GLY A 437 -15.70 -4.24 2.47
C GLY A 437 -14.35 -4.68 3.05
N LEU A 438 -13.31 -3.86 2.85
CA LEU A 438 -11.94 -4.19 3.26
C LEU A 438 -11.81 -4.40 4.78
N HIS A 439 -11.01 -5.39 5.15
CA HIS A 439 -10.62 -5.62 6.54
C HIS A 439 -9.80 -4.42 7.07
N PRO A 440 -10.00 -3.97 8.34
CA PRO A 440 -9.27 -2.84 8.91
C PRO A 440 -7.75 -2.94 8.75
N GLU A 441 -7.16 -4.12 8.93
CA GLU A 441 -5.72 -4.30 8.77
C GLU A 441 -5.23 -4.03 7.33
N VAL A 442 -6.03 -4.32 6.30
CA VAL A 442 -5.70 -3.94 4.92
C VAL A 442 -5.70 -2.42 4.76
N VAL A 443 -6.70 -1.74 5.34
CA VAL A 443 -6.76 -0.27 5.35
C VAL A 443 -5.56 0.32 6.12
N ARG A 444 -5.11 -0.35 7.18
CA ARG A 444 -3.96 0.05 8.00
C ARG A 444 -2.70 -0.02 7.16
N SER A 445 -2.46 -1.14 6.47
CA SER A 445 -1.33 -1.31 5.56
C SER A 445 -1.33 -0.26 4.45
N ILE A 446 -2.47 0.04 3.84
CA ILE A 446 -2.56 1.10 2.81
C ILE A 446 -2.22 2.47 3.42
N TYR A 447 -2.73 2.76 4.61
CA TYR A 447 -2.44 4.02 5.29
C TYR A 447 -0.93 4.17 5.59
N THR A 448 -0.34 3.19 6.27
CA THR A 448 1.07 3.27 6.70
C THR A 448 2.07 3.12 5.56
N ALA A 449 1.77 2.30 4.54
CA ALA A 449 2.72 2.02 3.45
C ALA A 449 2.59 2.97 2.25
N VAL A 450 1.45 3.67 2.10
CA VAL A 450 1.20 4.52 0.92
C VAL A 450 0.82 5.94 1.32
N VAL A 451 -0.23 6.09 2.13
CA VAL A 451 -0.80 7.43 2.42
C VAL A 451 0.16 8.25 3.27
N GLU A 452 0.71 7.64 4.31
CA GLU A 452 1.63 8.27 5.24
C GLU A 452 2.92 8.74 4.54
N PRO A 453 3.64 7.91 3.74
CA PRO A 453 4.77 8.38 2.94
C PRO A 453 4.44 9.52 1.96
N ILE A 454 3.26 9.50 1.33
CA ILE A 454 2.83 10.59 0.42
C ILE A 454 2.65 11.89 1.18
N VAL A 455 1.94 11.85 2.31
CA VAL A 455 1.65 13.04 3.12
C VAL A 455 2.93 13.58 3.76
N LEU A 456 3.86 12.71 4.14
CA LEU A 456 5.09 13.04 4.85
C LEU A 456 6.28 13.34 3.92
N TYR A 457 6.07 13.38 2.61
CA TYR A 457 7.14 13.68 1.67
C TYR A 457 7.79 15.04 2.00
N ALA A 458 9.11 15.03 2.18
CA ALA A 458 9.91 16.19 2.58
C ALA A 458 9.47 16.85 3.91
N ALA A 459 8.85 16.08 4.83
CA ALA A 459 8.39 16.59 6.14
C ALA A 459 9.51 17.23 6.97
N SER A 460 10.76 16.82 6.76
CA SER A 460 11.95 17.47 7.30
C SER A 460 11.99 18.98 7.12
N ALA A 461 11.53 19.47 5.96
CA ALA A 461 11.56 20.89 5.63
C ALA A 461 10.29 21.62 6.10
N TRP A 462 9.11 21.02 5.91
CA TRP A 462 7.83 21.71 6.14
C TRP A 462 7.18 21.41 7.49
N ALA A 463 7.66 20.42 8.26
CA ALA A 463 7.07 20.05 9.56
C ALA A 463 6.86 21.21 10.54
N PRO A 464 7.77 22.21 10.67
CA PRO A 464 7.54 23.36 11.54
C PRO A 464 6.25 24.13 11.21
N ALA A 465 5.81 24.10 9.94
CA ALA A 465 4.59 24.75 9.49
C ALA A 465 3.31 24.08 10.01
N VAL A 466 3.38 22.90 10.63
CA VAL A 466 2.22 22.22 11.23
C VAL A 466 1.60 23.00 12.40
N ASN A 467 2.36 23.89 13.03
CA ASN A 467 1.82 24.80 14.04
C ASN A 467 0.79 25.78 13.46
N LYS A 468 0.80 25.99 12.13
CA LYS A 468 -0.20 26.81 11.42
C LYS A 468 -1.53 26.06 11.36
N LEU A 469 -2.62 26.70 11.82
CA LEU A 469 -3.94 26.09 11.90
C LEU A 469 -4.44 25.52 10.56
N GLY A 470 -4.13 26.18 9.45
CA GLY A 470 -4.52 25.75 8.09
C GLY A 470 -3.92 24.40 7.71
N ILE A 471 -2.60 24.25 7.85
CA ILE A 471 -1.86 23.00 7.59
C ILE A 471 -2.41 21.86 8.45
N ARG A 472 -2.56 22.12 9.75
CA ARG A 472 -3.11 21.13 10.70
C ARG A 472 -4.51 20.67 10.31
N LYS A 473 -5.40 21.58 9.91
CA LYS A 473 -6.76 21.24 9.46
C LYS A 473 -6.74 20.33 8.22
N GLN A 474 -5.87 20.61 7.25
CA GLN A 474 -5.74 19.78 6.03
C GLN A 474 -5.29 18.35 6.38
N LEU A 475 -4.25 18.21 7.20
CA LEU A 475 -3.74 16.90 7.64
C LEU A 475 -4.80 16.12 8.43
N ASN A 476 -5.47 16.80 9.36
CA ASN A 476 -6.53 16.20 10.19
C ASN A 476 -7.69 15.66 9.35
N VAL A 477 -8.07 16.31 8.24
CA VAL A 477 -9.12 15.84 7.35
C VAL A 477 -8.74 14.50 6.72
N VAL A 478 -7.51 14.38 6.21
CA VAL A 478 -7.00 13.12 5.64
C VAL A 478 -6.99 12.05 6.71
N GLN A 479 -6.35 12.34 7.86
CA GLN A 479 -6.16 11.36 8.91
C GLN A 479 -7.49 10.88 9.50
N ARG A 480 -8.44 11.78 9.72
CA ARG A 480 -9.79 11.44 10.20
C ARG A 480 -10.49 10.48 9.26
N GLY A 481 -10.40 10.70 7.94
CA GLY A 481 -11.04 9.83 6.95
C GLY A 481 -10.55 8.39 7.05
N PHE A 482 -9.24 8.18 7.11
CA PHE A 482 -8.65 6.84 7.25
C PHE A 482 -8.93 6.23 8.63
N ALA A 483 -8.80 7.01 9.70
CA ALA A 483 -9.09 6.55 11.06
C ALA A 483 -10.54 6.07 11.20
N GLN A 484 -11.51 6.81 10.62
CA GLN A 484 -12.92 6.41 10.60
C GLN A 484 -13.14 5.08 9.87
N LYS A 485 -12.40 4.82 8.78
CA LYS A 485 -12.51 3.54 8.06
C LYS A 485 -11.91 2.39 8.85
N LEU A 486 -10.79 2.63 9.52
CA LEU A 486 -10.13 1.65 10.37
C LEU A 486 -11.00 1.21 11.53
N CYS A 487 -11.63 2.17 12.22
CA CYS A 487 -12.56 1.85 13.29
C CYS A 487 -13.99 1.56 12.80
N ARG A 488 -14.27 1.50 11.49
CA ARG A 488 -15.64 1.31 10.96
C ARG A 488 -16.66 2.30 11.55
N ALA A 489 -16.24 3.55 11.73
CA ALA A 489 -17.04 4.63 12.28
C ALA A 489 -17.96 5.29 11.25
N HIS A 490 -19.04 5.89 11.75
CA HIS A 490 -19.86 6.84 11.01
C HIS A 490 -19.07 8.13 10.70
N ARG A 491 -19.41 8.80 9.59
CA ARG A 491 -18.72 10.03 9.13
C ARG A 491 -18.72 11.17 10.14
N THR A 492 -19.64 11.15 11.09
CA THR A 492 -19.81 12.16 12.14
C THR A 492 -18.85 12.01 13.31
N VAL A 493 -18.22 10.84 13.47
CA VAL A 493 -17.30 10.57 14.60
C VAL A 493 -16.14 11.56 14.56
N SER A 494 -15.78 12.13 15.72
CA SER A 494 -14.71 13.13 15.86
C SER A 494 -13.34 12.54 15.48
N LEU A 495 -12.38 13.41 15.14
CA LEU A 495 -11.00 12.98 14.89
C LEU A 495 -10.42 12.25 16.12
N HIS A 496 -10.63 12.80 17.31
CA HIS A 496 -10.10 12.27 18.57
C HIS A 496 -10.60 10.85 18.86
N SER A 497 -11.91 10.61 18.74
CA SER A 497 -12.47 9.27 18.87
C SER A 497 -11.96 8.33 17.78
N ALA A 498 -11.91 8.79 16.52
CA ALA A 498 -11.49 7.96 15.41
C ALA A 498 -10.03 7.50 15.54
N LEU A 499 -9.11 8.42 15.87
CA LEU A 499 -7.69 8.10 16.06
C LEU A 499 -7.47 7.11 17.20
N LEU A 500 -8.15 7.34 18.33
CA LEU A 500 -8.06 6.49 19.50
C LEU A 500 -8.51 5.07 19.16
N LEU A 501 -9.72 4.93 18.62
CA LEU A 501 -10.31 3.64 18.27
C LEU A 501 -9.57 2.92 17.13
N ALA A 502 -8.97 3.66 16.19
CA ALA A 502 -8.14 3.07 15.14
C ALA A 502 -6.73 2.64 15.65
N GLY A 503 -6.32 3.12 16.82
CA GLY A 503 -4.99 2.90 17.36
C GLY A 503 -3.87 3.55 16.53
N ILE A 504 -4.18 4.68 15.87
CA ILE A 504 -3.22 5.47 15.09
C ILE A 504 -2.85 6.73 15.89
N LEU A 505 -1.55 7.01 15.98
CA LEU A 505 -1.06 8.26 16.56
C LEU A 505 -1.34 9.43 15.60
N PRO A 506 -1.61 10.66 16.08
CA PRO A 506 -1.70 11.82 15.21
C PRO A 506 -0.41 11.97 14.37
N SER A 507 -0.52 11.92 13.04
CA SER A 507 0.61 11.83 12.09
C SER A 507 1.51 13.07 12.05
N ILE A 508 1.15 14.07 12.85
CA ILE A 508 1.80 15.38 12.98
C ILE A 508 3.12 15.32 13.74
N PHE A 509 3.37 14.28 14.54
CA PHE A 509 4.47 14.30 15.51
C PHE A 509 5.60 13.30 15.26
N GLU A 510 5.38 12.20 14.53
CA GLU A 510 6.44 11.21 14.27
C GLU A 510 7.56 11.72 13.34
N CYS A 511 7.33 12.79 12.56
CA CYS A 511 8.20 13.16 11.44
C CYS A 511 9.18 14.31 11.68
N VAL A 512 9.05 15.05 12.79
CA VAL A 512 9.87 16.25 13.04
C VAL A 512 11.33 15.92 13.41
N LYS A 513 11.66 14.67 13.72
CA LYS A 513 12.96 14.34 14.35
C LYS A 513 13.66 13.09 13.78
N LEU A 514 13.24 12.59 12.61
CA LEU A 514 13.84 11.41 11.96
C LEU A 514 14.87 11.76 10.87
N LEU A 515 15.33 13.01 10.81
CA LEU A 515 16.39 13.42 9.92
C LEU A 515 17.74 12.84 10.37
N HIS A 516 18.54 12.43 9.39
CA HIS A 516 19.88 11.86 9.50
C HIS A 516 19.95 10.33 9.62
N SER A 517 19.70 9.65 8.50
CA SER A 517 20.45 8.44 8.19
C SER A 517 20.62 8.32 6.68
N GLU A 518 21.81 8.66 6.18
CA GLU A 518 22.25 8.29 4.84
C GLU A 518 23.20 7.08 4.94
N GLN A 519 22.99 6.12 4.05
CA GLN A 519 23.78 4.90 3.88
C GLN A 519 24.67 5.03 2.64
N THR A 520 25.92 4.57 2.71
CA THR A 520 26.67 4.11 1.53
C THR A 520 27.69 3.03 1.94
N THR A 521 27.88 2.06 1.05
CA THR A 521 28.53 0.74 1.19
C THR A 521 29.98 0.70 0.70
N VAL A 522 30.87 -0.08 1.37
CA VAL A 522 32.05 -0.76 0.78
C VAL A 522 32.40 -2.02 1.60
N GLU A 523 32.82 -3.11 0.95
CA GLU A 523 33.08 -4.48 1.46
C GLU A 523 34.42 -4.68 2.22
N PHE A 524 34.48 -5.71 3.09
CA PHE A 524 35.60 -6.67 3.24
C PHE A 524 35.25 -7.85 4.19
N SER A 525 35.80 -9.04 3.91
CA SER A 525 35.79 -10.32 4.66
C SER A 525 36.76 -10.32 5.87
N SER A 526 36.71 -11.10 6.95
CA SER A 526 35.99 -12.30 7.44
C SER A 526 36.21 -12.38 8.97
N LEU A 527 35.25 -12.86 9.77
CA LEU A 527 35.43 -13.21 11.20
C LEU A 527 35.80 -14.70 11.31
N VAL A 528 36.75 -15.06 12.19
CA VAL A 528 37.25 -16.43 12.38
C VAL A 528 36.77 -17.00 13.73
N ASP A 529 36.52 -18.31 13.73
CA ASP A 529 35.82 -19.11 14.75
C ASP A 529 36.66 -19.45 16.01
N GLU A 530 35.97 -19.89 17.06
CA GLU A 530 36.45 -20.14 18.44
C GLU A 530 37.63 -21.11 18.57
N GLU A 531 37.89 -21.98 17.58
CA GLU A 531 38.98 -22.96 17.60
C GLU A 531 40.40 -22.33 17.57
N GLN A 532 40.54 -21.06 17.16
CA GLN A 532 41.85 -20.41 17.07
C GLN A 532 42.33 -19.71 18.35
N TYR A 533 41.47 -19.58 19.38
CA TYR A 533 41.79 -18.90 20.64
C TYR A 533 42.93 -19.61 21.41
N ASN A 534 42.93 -20.94 21.45
CA ASN A 534 43.93 -21.70 22.24
C ASN A 534 45.32 -21.80 21.59
N ASN A 535 45.45 -21.51 20.28
CA ASN A 535 46.74 -21.57 19.57
C ASN A 535 47.45 -20.21 19.43
N HIS A 536 46.78 -19.08 19.73
CA HIS A 536 47.31 -17.73 19.47
C HIS A 536 47.46 -16.83 20.71
N ALA A 537 47.07 -17.30 21.90
CA ALA A 537 46.99 -16.47 23.12
C ALA A 537 48.34 -15.90 23.63
N PHE A 538 49.48 -16.28 23.04
CA PHE A 538 50.82 -15.92 23.53
C PHE A 538 51.67 -15.02 22.60
N ASN A 539 51.14 -14.52 21.49
CA ASN A 539 51.93 -13.78 20.47
C ASN A 539 51.49 -12.32 20.22
N TYR A 540 51.09 -11.60 21.28
CA TYR A 540 50.78 -10.16 21.20
C TYR A 540 51.50 -9.36 22.29
N ASP A 541 52.13 -8.26 21.88
CA ASP A 541 52.83 -7.32 22.76
C ASP A 541 51.88 -6.68 23.78
N VAL A 542 50.62 -6.42 23.38
CA VAL A 542 49.61 -5.80 24.24
C VAL A 542 48.25 -6.46 24.07
N ARG A 543 47.61 -6.80 25.19
CA ARG A 543 46.23 -7.30 25.26
C ARG A 543 45.31 -6.21 25.80
N ILE A 544 44.27 -5.86 25.05
CA ILE A 544 43.30 -4.80 25.40
C ILE A 544 41.95 -5.44 25.63
N PHE A 545 41.46 -5.41 26.87
CA PHE A 545 40.11 -5.86 27.22
C PHE A 545 39.16 -4.68 27.21
N THR A 546 37.93 -4.88 26.72
CA THR A 546 36.93 -3.82 26.55
C THR A 546 35.59 -4.25 27.12
N ASP A 547 34.90 -3.33 27.79
CA ASP A 547 33.54 -3.57 28.29
C ASP A 547 32.67 -2.30 28.30
N GLY A 548 31.35 -2.48 28.29
CA GLY A 548 30.33 -1.45 28.43
C GLY A 548 29.26 -1.84 29.46
N SER A 549 28.87 -0.89 30.32
CA SER A 549 27.90 -1.12 31.38
C SER A 549 26.80 -0.06 31.43
N LYS A 550 25.59 -0.48 31.82
CA LYS A 550 24.47 0.41 32.14
C LYS A 550 23.83 0.02 33.47
N ILE A 551 23.92 0.90 34.45
CA ILE A 551 23.37 0.71 35.80
C ILE A 551 22.51 1.92 36.16
N GLU A 552 21.26 1.68 36.57
CA GLU A 552 20.31 2.74 37.00
C GLU A 552 20.18 3.91 36.01
N GLY A 553 20.24 3.61 34.71
CA GLY A 553 20.16 4.63 33.66
C GLY A 553 21.45 5.40 33.41
N LYS A 554 22.53 5.18 34.17
CA LYS A 554 23.87 5.71 33.88
C LYS A 554 24.66 4.71 33.04
N VAL A 555 25.50 5.22 32.14
CA VAL A 555 26.19 4.41 31.13
C VAL A 555 27.69 4.69 31.20
N GLY A 556 28.49 3.64 31.23
CA GLY A 556 29.94 3.71 31.28
C GLY A 556 30.56 2.68 30.35
N ALA A 557 31.78 2.94 29.87
CA ALA A 557 32.58 1.99 29.13
C ALA A 557 34.00 2.02 29.66
N ALA A 558 34.77 0.97 29.42
CA ALA A 558 36.16 0.91 29.84
C ALA A 558 37.03 0.08 28.92
N LEU A 559 38.33 0.32 29.04
CA LEU A 559 39.36 -0.55 28.51
C LEU A 559 40.48 -0.76 29.53
N SER A 560 41.07 -1.95 29.52
CA SER A 560 42.20 -2.35 30.36
C SER A 560 43.26 -2.99 29.47
N LEU A 561 44.47 -2.41 29.43
CA LEU A 561 45.59 -2.81 28.60
C LEU A 561 46.63 -3.55 29.44
N TRP A 562 47.15 -4.65 28.93
CA TRP A 562 48.07 -5.55 29.63
C TRP A 562 49.27 -5.88 28.74
N ASP A 563 50.46 -5.82 29.31
CA ASP A 563 51.67 -6.44 28.75
C ASP A 563 51.96 -7.66 29.61
N SER A 564 51.88 -8.85 29.01
CA SER A 564 51.96 -10.11 29.74
C SER A 564 50.98 -10.10 30.94
N ALA A 565 51.39 -10.46 32.15
CA ALA A 565 50.52 -10.52 33.33
C ALA A 565 50.30 -9.18 34.06
N THR A 566 50.75 -8.05 33.51
CA THR A 566 50.72 -6.75 34.21
C THR A 566 49.82 -5.74 33.50
N GLU A 567 48.87 -5.13 34.23
CA GLU A 567 48.06 -4.00 33.73
C GLU A 567 48.97 -2.78 33.51
N ILE A 568 49.14 -2.37 32.26
CA ILE A 568 49.98 -1.22 31.88
C ILE A 568 49.17 0.08 31.84
N LYS A 569 47.87 0.02 31.56
CA LYS A 569 47.01 1.19 31.42
C LYS A 569 45.54 0.82 31.51
N SER A 570 44.73 1.69 32.09
CA SER A 570 43.27 1.61 32.01
C SER A 570 42.65 2.94 31.64
N LYS A 571 41.46 2.89 31.03
CA LYS A 571 40.64 4.08 30.77
C LYS A 571 39.18 3.81 31.12
N LYS A 572 38.59 4.80 31.78
CA LYS A 572 37.15 4.90 32.08
C LYS A 572 36.54 5.93 31.14
N LEU A 573 35.42 5.58 30.53
CA LEU A 573 34.70 6.40 29.56
C LEU A 573 33.26 6.59 30.05
N VAL A 574 32.78 7.82 30.03
CA VAL A 574 31.43 8.16 30.51
C VAL A 574 30.53 8.42 29.31
N LEU A 575 29.35 7.82 29.31
CA LEU A 575 28.33 8.12 28.31
C LEU A 575 27.08 8.73 28.96
N PRO A 576 26.33 9.58 28.25
CA PRO A 576 25.06 10.10 28.71
C PRO A 576 24.05 8.97 28.96
N SER A 577 23.10 9.21 29.86
CA SER A 577 22.09 8.22 30.27
C SER A 577 21.21 7.66 29.16
N TYR A 578 21.08 8.42 28.06
CA TYR A 578 20.34 8.01 26.87
C TYR A 578 21.09 7.00 25.98
N CYS A 579 22.38 6.77 26.20
CA CYS A 579 23.13 5.78 25.45
C CYS A 579 22.74 4.35 25.85
N THR A 580 22.96 3.42 24.94
CA THR A 580 22.76 1.98 25.17
C THR A 580 24.06 1.32 25.65
N VAL A 581 23.96 0.16 26.31
CA VAL A 581 25.12 -0.69 26.64
C VAL A 581 25.93 -0.99 25.37
N TYR A 582 25.23 -1.34 24.29
CA TYR A 582 25.82 -1.57 22.98
C TYR A 582 26.63 -0.37 22.43
N GLN A 583 26.20 0.88 22.64
CA GLN A 583 27.00 2.06 22.26
C GLN A 583 28.23 2.23 23.17
N ALA A 584 28.13 1.83 24.43
CA ALA A 584 29.26 1.83 25.37
C ALA A 584 30.32 0.79 24.95
N GLU A 585 29.90 -0.41 24.60
CA GLU A 585 30.76 -1.49 24.08
C GLU A 585 31.45 -1.07 22.75
N LEU A 586 30.68 -0.47 21.82
CA LEU A 586 31.24 0.08 20.58
C LEU A 586 32.25 1.22 20.82
N LEU A 587 32.00 2.06 21.83
CA LEU A 587 32.92 3.13 22.20
C LEU A 587 34.21 2.54 22.79
N ALA A 588 34.11 1.53 23.64
CA ALA A 588 35.27 0.83 24.20
C ALA A 588 36.14 0.21 23.09
N LEU A 589 35.53 -0.47 22.11
CA LEU A 589 36.23 -1.02 20.95
C LEU A 589 36.88 0.06 20.09
N GLN A 590 36.18 1.18 19.84
CA GLN A 590 36.71 2.31 19.09
C GLN A 590 37.95 2.91 19.78
N ARG A 591 37.88 3.09 21.11
CA ARG A 591 39.02 3.60 21.89
C ARG A 591 40.16 2.59 21.97
N ALA A 592 39.89 1.29 22.06
CA ALA A 592 40.89 0.24 22.02
C ALA A 592 41.66 0.22 20.68
N ALA A 593 40.96 0.33 19.56
CA ALA A 593 41.59 0.46 18.24
C ALA A 593 42.45 1.74 18.14
N GLY A 594 41.99 2.84 18.73
CA GLY A 594 42.77 4.07 18.83
C GLY A 594 44.03 3.95 19.70
N GLU A 595 43.99 3.20 20.80
CA GLU A 595 45.19 2.94 21.62
C GLU A 595 46.23 2.11 20.87
N ALA A 596 45.79 1.09 20.11
CA ALA A 596 46.69 0.31 19.25
C ALA A 596 47.37 1.19 18.18
N LEU A 597 46.61 2.13 17.60
CA LEU A 597 47.15 3.07 16.61
C LEU A 597 48.21 4.00 17.19
N ASN A 598 48.02 4.48 18.42
CA ASN A 598 48.92 5.44 19.06
C ASN A 598 50.08 4.79 19.83
N SER A 599 50.12 3.47 19.95
CA SER A 599 51.18 2.76 20.67
C SER A 599 52.41 2.52 19.79
N GLU A 600 53.60 2.43 20.40
CA GLU A 600 54.85 2.07 19.72
C GLU A 600 55.00 0.55 19.48
N LYS A 601 54.15 -0.26 20.11
CA LYS A 601 54.17 -1.72 19.98
C LYS A 601 53.62 -2.16 18.62
N THR A 602 53.90 -3.40 18.23
CA THR A 602 53.62 -3.90 16.88
C THR A 602 52.48 -4.91 16.81
N THR A 603 52.20 -5.62 17.91
CA THR A 603 51.16 -6.68 17.93
C THR A 603 50.16 -6.48 19.07
N PHE A 604 48.86 -6.46 18.74
CA PHE A 604 47.76 -6.19 19.68
C PHE A 604 46.65 -7.24 19.57
N GLY A 605 46.13 -7.69 20.71
CA GLY A 605 44.89 -8.46 20.79
C GLY A 605 43.82 -7.66 21.53
N ILE A 606 42.68 -7.37 20.88
CA ILE A 606 41.53 -6.68 21.49
C ILE A 606 40.46 -7.72 21.81
N PHE A 607 40.07 -7.82 23.07
CA PHE A 607 39.14 -8.81 23.60
C PHE A 607 37.85 -8.11 24.09
N SER A 608 36.69 -8.62 23.66
CA SER A 608 35.38 -8.11 24.07
C SER A 608 34.39 -9.27 24.22
N ASP A 609 33.52 -9.19 25.21
CA ASP A 609 32.41 -10.13 25.37
C ASP A 609 31.14 -9.74 24.60
N SER A 610 31.13 -8.54 24.00
CA SER A 610 30.06 -8.10 23.12
C SER A 610 30.24 -8.61 21.70
N MET A 611 29.69 -9.78 21.42
CA MET A 611 29.60 -10.32 20.07
C MET A 611 28.87 -9.35 19.12
N ALA A 612 27.84 -8.64 19.61
CA ALA A 612 27.10 -7.66 18.82
C ALA A 612 27.96 -6.47 18.40
N ALA A 613 28.76 -5.90 19.32
CA ALA A 613 29.64 -4.77 19.01
C ALA A 613 30.78 -5.21 18.06
N LEU A 614 31.38 -6.39 18.30
CA LEU A 614 32.39 -6.98 17.42
C LEU A 614 31.84 -7.24 16.01
N GLN A 615 30.68 -7.88 15.89
CA GLN A 615 30.00 -8.09 14.60
C GLN A 615 29.71 -6.76 13.91
N THR A 616 29.43 -5.70 14.65
CA THR A 616 29.15 -4.37 14.08
C THR A 616 30.41 -3.67 13.57
N VAL A 617 31.52 -3.78 14.30
CA VAL A 617 32.83 -3.28 13.85
C VAL A 617 33.30 -4.08 12.64
N ALA A 618 33.18 -5.40 12.70
CA ALA A 618 33.53 -6.31 11.62
C ALA A 618 32.61 -6.17 10.40
N ASN A 619 31.33 -5.81 10.60
CA ASN A 619 30.38 -5.60 9.51
C ASN A 619 30.76 -4.34 8.71
N PRO A 620 31.23 -4.49 7.46
CA PRO A 620 31.64 -3.37 6.61
C PRO A 620 30.46 -2.44 6.27
N THR A 621 29.23 -2.96 6.28
CA THR A 621 28.02 -2.24 5.91
C THR A 621 27.37 -1.52 7.09
N SER A 622 27.87 -1.69 8.31
CA SER A 622 27.32 -1.01 9.49
C SER A 622 27.64 0.50 9.42
N PRO A 623 26.62 1.39 9.38
CA PRO A 623 26.82 2.83 9.30
C PRO A 623 27.09 3.47 10.67
N HIS A 624 27.28 2.66 11.72
CA HIS A 624 27.44 3.20 13.07
C HIS A 624 28.74 4.01 13.17
N PRO A 625 28.72 5.29 13.58
CA PRO A 625 29.91 6.16 13.58
C PRO A 625 31.11 5.58 14.34
N LEU A 626 30.89 5.04 15.54
CA LEU A 626 31.95 4.41 16.34
C LEU A 626 32.55 3.18 15.66
N ALA A 627 31.75 2.41 14.93
CA ALA A 627 32.24 1.25 14.19
C ALA A 627 33.08 1.69 12.98
N VAL A 628 32.68 2.77 12.30
CA VAL A 628 33.45 3.38 11.21
C VAL A 628 34.79 3.92 11.74
N GLU A 629 34.77 4.66 12.83
CA GLU A 629 35.99 5.20 13.46
C GLU A 629 36.93 4.09 13.93
N ALA A 630 36.40 3.04 14.57
CA ALA A 630 37.18 1.86 14.97
C ALA A 630 37.85 1.19 13.77
N ARG A 631 37.09 0.92 12.69
CA ARG A 631 37.63 0.34 11.45
C ARG A 631 38.71 1.23 10.81
N ASN A 632 38.51 2.54 10.80
CA ASN A 632 39.51 3.46 10.28
C ASN A 632 40.80 3.38 11.10
N ALA A 633 40.72 3.38 12.43
CA ALA A 633 41.89 3.21 13.28
C ALA A 633 42.62 1.89 12.98
N LEU A 634 41.89 0.77 12.85
CA LEU A 634 42.47 -0.54 12.50
C LEU A 634 43.17 -0.54 11.13
N ARG A 635 42.61 0.13 10.12
CA ARG A 635 43.26 0.28 8.79
C ARG A 635 44.57 1.07 8.89
N HIS A 636 44.59 2.13 9.69
CA HIS A 636 45.82 2.91 9.90
C HIS A 636 46.87 2.09 10.65
N CYS A 637 46.48 1.26 11.63
CA CYS A 637 47.39 0.30 12.25
C CYS A 637 48.05 -0.60 11.21
N ALA A 638 47.26 -1.18 10.30
CA ALA A 638 47.77 -2.03 9.24
C ALA A 638 48.77 -1.28 8.31
N SER A 639 48.50 -0.01 7.99
CA SER A 639 49.43 0.82 7.21
C SER A 639 50.76 1.12 7.92
N GLN A 640 50.80 1.00 9.26
CA GLN A 640 51.99 1.14 10.09
C GLN A 640 52.65 -0.20 10.42
N ASN A 641 52.34 -1.28 9.68
CA ASN A 641 52.79 -2.65 9.95
C ASN A 641 52.44 -3.17 11.36
N LYS A 642 51.37 -2.65 11.97
CA LYS A 642 50.86 -3.17 13.25
C LYS A 642 49.82 -4.25 13.00
N ARG A 643 49.94 -5.38 13.71
CA ARG A 643 48.99 -6.49 13.66
C ARG A 643 47.99 -6.37 14.82
N VAL A 644 46.72 -6.12 14.50
CA VAL A 644 45.64 -6.03 15.48
C VAL A 644 44.61 -7.12 15.23
N SER A 645 44.35 -7.96 16.23
CA SER A 645 43.36 -9.04 16.17
C SER A 645 42.20 -8.77 17.13
N LEU A 646 40.96 -9.01 16.70
CA LEU A 646 39.75 -8.87 17.53
C LEU A 646 39.27 -10.26 17.99
N PHE A 647 38.96 -10.40 19.27
CA PHE A 647 38.54 -11.66 19.88
C PHE A 647 37.24 -11.48 20.64
N TRP A 648 36.30 -12.40 20.39
CA TRP A 648 35.16 -12.57 21.28
C TRP A 648 35.56 -13.46 22.46
N ILE A 649 35.19 -13.05 23.67
CA ILE A 649 35.42 -13.83 24.90
C ILE A 649 34.12 -13.99 25.67
N LYS A 650 34.01 -15.06 26.45
CA LYS A 650 32.83 -15.29 27.27
C LYS A 650 32.82 -14.35 28.48
N ALA A 651 31.70 -13.69 28.72
CA ALA A 651 31.49 -12.87 29.92
C ALA A 651 31.65 -13.71 31.20
N HIS A 652 32.27 -13.13 32.24
CA HIS A 652 32.48 -13.77 33.56
C HIS A 652 33.23 -15.11 33.53
N ALA A 653 34.15 -15.29 32.57
CA ALA A 653 34.94 -16.52 32.44
C ALA A 653 36.21 -16.57 33.30
N GLY A 654 36.36 -15.70 34.32
CA GLY A 654 37.55 -15.67 35.18
C GLY A 654 38.80 -15.04 34.55
N LEU A 655 38.66 -14.35 33.41
CA LEU A 655 39.76 -13.62 32.78
C LEU A 655 39.98 -12.29 33.50
N GLU A 656 41.07 -12.18 34.23
CA GLU A 656 41.42 -11.02 35.07
C GLU A 656 41.28 -9.68 34.32
N GLY A 657 41.76 -9.61 33.07
CA GLY A 657 41.64 -8.40 32.24
C GLY A 657 40.21 -8.03 31.84
N ASN A 658 39.34 -9.03 31.60
CA ASN A 658 37.93 -8.79 31.28
C ASN A 658 37.14 -8.37 32.52
N GLU A 659 37.36 -9.04 33.65
CA GLU A 659 36.76 -8.66 34.93
C GLU A 659 37.18 -7.25 35.36
N ARG A 660 38.44 -6.89 35.06
CA ARG A 660 38.94 -5.54 35.26
C ARG A 660 38.21 -4.52 34.39
N ALA A 661 38.02 -4.79 33.10
CA ALA A 661 37.26 -3.91 32.21
C ALA A 661 35.81 -3.74 32.67
N ASP A 662 35.13 -4.82 33.09
CA ASP A 662 33.76 -4.77 33.64
C ASP A 662 33.65 -3.95 34.92
N TYR A 663 34.57 -4.15 35.88
CA TYR A 663 34.64 -3.33 37.07
C TYR A 663 34.79 -1.84 36.73
N LEU A 664 35.71 -1.50 35.82
CA LEU A 664 35.98 -0.12 35.42
C LEU A 664 34.79 0.51 34.67
N ALA A 665 34.07 -0.24 33.84
CA ALA A 665 32.88 0.25 33.13
C ALA A 665 31.73 0.55 34.11
N LYS A 666 31.51 -0.32 35.10
CA LYS A 666 30.54 -0.10 36.20
C LYS A 666 30.91 1.10 37.04
N GLU A 667 32.19 1.25 37.38
CA GLU A 667 32.69 2.39 38.14
C GLU A 667 32.54 3.71 37.35
N ALA A 668 32.82 3.69 36.04
CA ALA A 668 32.63 4.83 35.14
C ALA A 668 31.16 5.29 35.07
N ALA A 669 30.21 4.34 35.05
CA ALA A 669 28.79 4.62 35.08
C ALA A 669 28.35 5.26 36.41
N LEU A 670 28.91 4.83 37.55
CA LEU A 670 28.42 5.23 38.88
C LEU A 670 29.10 6.47 39.48
N ARG A 671 30.41 6.66 39.24
CA ARG A 671 31.25 7.58 40.03
C ARG A 671 31.81 8.79 39.29
N SER A 672 31.61 8.92 37.98
CA SER A 672 32.25 9.99 37.21
C SER A 672 31.36 11.23 37.03
N LYS A 673 31.80 12.39 37.52
CA LYS A 673 31.21 13.72 37.22
C LYS A 673 31.81 14.38 35.97
N ARG A 674 32.58 13.62 35.17
CA ARG A 674 33.29 14.12 33.98
C ARG A 674 32.30 14.40 32.83
N ARG A 675 32.68 15.30 31.91
CA ARG A 675 31.97 15.47 30.63
C ARG A 675 31.94 14.13 29.88
N PRO A 676 30.83 13.80 29.18
CA PRO A 676 30.72 12.53 28.47
C PRO A 676 31.73 12.42 27.31
N ASP A 677 32.32 11.24 27.14
CA ASP A 677 33.28 10.92 26.09
C ASP A 677 32.64 10.59 24.74
N TYR A 678 31.30 10.55 24.71
CA TYR A 678 30.45 10.32 23.54
C TYR A 678 29.09 10.98 23.76
N ASP A 679 28.58 11.72 22.78
CA ASP A 679 27.37 12.55 22.91
C ASP A 679 26.33 12.30 21.81
N ARG A 680 26.54 11.29 20.95
CA ARG A 680 25.57 10.97 19.90
C ARG A 680 24.41 10.16 20.45
N CYS A 681 23.20 10.65 20.20
CA CYS A 681 21.97 10.06 20.71
C CYS A 681 21.47 8.92 19.80
N PRO A 682 21.13 7.73 20.34
CA PRO A 682 20.61 6.64 19.51
C PRO A 682 19.23 6.96 18.94
N VAL A 683 19.00 6.57 17.67
CA VAL A 683 17.72 6.80 16.95
C VAL A 683 16.54 6.19 17.69
N SER A 684 16.73 5.04 18.36
CA SER A 684 15.69 4.40 19.18
C SER A 684 15.27 5.26 20.38
N PHE A 685 16.22 5.93 21.04
CA PHE A 685 15.93 6.87 22.12
C PHE A 685 15.21 8.12 21.60
N VAL A 686 15.66 8.66 20.48
CA VAL A 686 14.99 9.80 19.82
C VAL A 686 13.56 9.41 19.42
N ARG A 687 13.36 8.24 18.79
CA ARG A 687 12.04 7.65 18.48
C ARG A 687 11.17 7.47 19.72
N GLY A 688 11.76 6.94 20.80
CA GLY A 688 11.08 6.77 22.08
C GLY A 688 10.60 8.10 22.66
N ARG A 689 11.46 9.13 22.67
CA ARG A 689 11.11 10.48 23.13
C ARG A 689 10.05 11.13 22.26
N ILE A 690 10.20 11.08 20.92
CA ILE A 690 9.18 11.59 19.99
C ILE A 690 7.83 10.95 20.30
N ARG A 691 7.81 9.62 20.44
CA ARG A 691 6.60 8.87 20.71
C ARG A 691 5.96 9.29 22.04
N MET A 692 6.77 9.46 23.09
CA MET A 692 6.29 9.94 24.39
C MET A 692 5.71 11.36 24.31
N ASP A 693 6.45 12.29 23.69
CA ASP A 693 6.03 13.68 23.49
C ASP A 693 4.71 13.71 22.69
N THR A 694 4.62 12.89 21.64
CA THR A 694 3.42 12.72 20.79
C THR A 694 2.21 12.26 21.59
N ILE A 695 2.40 11.21 22.40
CA ILE A 695 1.33 10.63 23.21
C ILE A 695 0.88 11.63 24.28
N SER A 696 1.81 12.33 24.91
CA SER A 696 1.53 13.34 25.93
C SER A 696 0.70 14.50 25.36
N GLU A 697 1.15 15.06 24.23
CA GLU A 697 0.43 16.15 23.55
C GLU A 697 -0.94 15.70 23.03
N TRP A 698 -1.03 14.48 22.49
CA TRP A 698 -2.30 13.91 22.07
C TRP A 698 -3.27 13.73 23.24
N ASP A 699 -2.79 13.25 24.39
CA ASP A 699 -3.58 13.05 25.60
C ASP A 699 -4.06 14.38 26.19
N ALA A 700 -3.21 15.41 26.22
CA ALA A 700 -3.58 16.76 26.63
C ALA A 700 -4.73 17.31 25.77
N ARG A 701 -4.59 17.23 24.43
CA ARG A 701 -5.62 17.68 23.48
C ARG A 701 -6.90 16.86 23.56
N TYR A 702 -6.77 15.55 23.74
CA TYR A 702 -7.91 14.65 23.90
C TYR A 702 -8.71 15.04 25.15
N LYS A 703 -8.04 15.28 26.27
CA LYS A 703 -8.68 15.68 27.54
C LYS A 703 -9.33 17.06 27.45
N SER A 704 -8.63 18.06 26.90
CA SER A 704 -9.12 19.44 26.85
C SER A 704 -10.19 19.70 25.78
N GLY A 705 -10.29 18.89 24.72
CA GLY A 705 -11.25 19.13 23.65
C GLY A 705 -12.70 18.81 24.03
N ASP A 706 -13.67 19.60 23.58
CA ASP A 706 -15.11 19.40 23.91
C ASP A 706 -15.78 18.22 23.19
N THR A 707 -15.06 17.57 22.27
CA THR A 707 -15.58 16.43 21.50
C THR A 707 -15.26 15.09 22.18
N ALA A 708 -15.85 14.00 21.67
CA ALA A 708 -15.59 12.63 22.13
C ALA A 708 -16.09 12.32 23.55
N SER A 709 -17.13 13.01 24.05
CA SER A 709 -17.69 12.82 25.40
C SER A 709 -18.01 11.36 25.74
N ILE A 710 -18.71 10.64 24.85
CA ILE A 710 -18.99 9.21 25.04
C ILE A 710 -17.72 8.37 25.02
N THR A 711 -16.75 8.69 24.15
CA THR A 711 -15.48 7.96 24.11
C THR A 711 -14.66 8.17 25.37
N LYS A 712 -14.69 9.38 25.95
CA LYS A 712 -14.02 9.73 27.21
C LYS A 712 -14.58 8.96 28.41
N LEU A 713 -15.86 8.59 28.37
CA LEU A 713 -16.46 7.75 29.39
C LEU A 713 -15.74 6.40 29.50
N PHE A 714 -15.47 5.75 28.36
CA PHE A 714 -14.77 4.47 28.29
C PHE A 714 -13.24 4.62 28.37
N PHE A 715 -12.71 5.73 27.84
CA PHE A 715 -11.29 5.99 27.70
C PHE A 715 -10.97 7.44 28.11
N PRO A 716 -10.81 7.73 29.42
CA PRO A 716 -10.56 9.10 29.90
C PRO A 716 -9.20 9.67 29.49
N SER A 717 -8.23 8.79 29.22
CA SER A 717 -6.89 9.14 28.74
C SER A 717 -6.58 8.36 27.46
N ALA A 718 -6.23 9.08 26.40
CA ALA A 718 -5.77 8.49 25.15
C ALA A 718 -4.46 7.72 25.34
N ALA A 719 -3.56 8.26 26.17
CA ALA A 719 -2.28 7.61 26.50
C ALA A 719 -2.49 6.26 27.19
N ALA A 720 -3.36 6.20 28.20
CA ALA A 720 -3.67 4.96 28.91
C ALA A 720 -4.48 3.97 28.06
N ALA A 721 -5.36 4.47 27.19
CA ALA A 721 -6.23 3.66 26.37
C ALA A 721 -5.50 3.02 25.16
N TYR A 722 -4.40 3.61 24.67
CA TYR A 722 -3.70 3.14 23.47
C TYR A 722 -3.33 1.63 23.51
N SER A 723 -2.85 1.14 24.66
CA SER A 723 -2.50 -0.28 24.85
C SER A 723 -3.71 -1.20 25.01
N THR A 724 -4.84 -0.65 25.44
CA THR A 724 -6.08 -1.38 25.71
C THR A 724 -6.91 -1.52 24.45
N VAL A 725 -7.08 -0.43 23.69
CA VAL A 725 -7.89 -0.40 22.46
C VAL A 725 -7.35 -1.37 21.41
N ARG A 726 -6.03 -1.54 21.29
CA ARG A 726 -5.41 -2.53 20.39
C ARG A 726 -5.78 -3.99 20.70
N LYS A 727 -6.27 -4.27 21.92
CA LYS A 727 -6.72 -5.60 22.34
C LYS A 727 -8.23 -5.79 22.14
N ILE A 728 -8.95 -4.75 21.71
CA ILE A 728 -10.39 -4.78 21.49
C ILE A 728 -10.63 -5.01 20.00
N GLU A 729 -11.40 -6.05 19.67
CA GLU A 729 -11.81 -6.33 18.31
C GLU A 729 -12.59 -5.14 17.73
N THR A 730 -12.16 -4.68 16.55
CA THR A 730 -12.73 -3.51 15.91
C THR A 730 -13.92 -3.91 15.02
N SER A 731 -15.13 -3.57 15.46
CA SER A 731 -16.38 -3.79 14.73
C SER A 731 -17.23 -2.52 14.66
N SER A 732 -18.24 -2.50 13.77
CA SER A 732 -19.18 -1.37 13.73
C SER A 732 -19.94 -1.22 15.06
N ILE A 733 -20.30 -2.33 15.71
CA ILE A 733 -21.04 -2.32 16.99
C ILE A 733 -20.19 -1.71 18.11
N THR A 734 -18.94 -2.16 18.25
CA THR A 734 -18.02 -1.63 19.27
C THR A 734 -17.72 -0.14 19.04
N THR A 735 -17.66 0.30 17.79
CA THR A 735 -17.43 1.71 17.48
C THR A 735 -18.65 2.56 17.77
N GLN A 736 -19.86 2.07 17.49
CA GLN A 736 -21.09 2.74 17.87
C GLN A 736 -21.23 2.82 19.40
N LEU A 737 -20.88 1.76 20.12
CA LEU A 737 -20.79 1.75 21.59
C LEU A 737 -19.86 2.86 22.11
N PHE A 738 -18.62 2.91 21.64
CA PHE A 738 -17.63 3.84 22.18
C PHE A 738 -17.79 5.28 21.71
N THR A 739 -18.66 5.55 20.74
CA THR A 739 -18.83 6.90 20.20
C THR A 739 -20.23 7.45 20.41
N GLY A 740 -21.26 6.60 20.54
CA GLY A 740 -22.66 6.99 20.49
C GLY A 740 -23.16 7.35 19.09
N HIS A 741 -22.30 7.35 18.06
CA HIS A 741 -22.69 7.68 16.70
C HIS A 741 -23.13 6.43 15.97
N GLY A 742 -24.44 6.22 15.80
CA GLY A 742 -24.95 4.99 15.23
C GLY A 742 -26.46 4.80 15.37
N GLY A 743 -26.91 3.56 15.46
CA GLY A 743 -28.34 3.20 15.49
C GLY A 743 -29.07 3.51 16.80
N PHE A 744 -28.75 4.60 17.50
CA PHE A 744 -29.42 5.06 18.72
C PHE A 744 -30.49 6.11 18.38
N SER A 745 -31.64 6.15 19.06
CA SER A 745 -32.72 7.12 18.75
C SER A 745 -32.23 8.56 18.75
N GLU A 746 -31.47 8.99 19.76
CA GLU A 746 -30.94 10.37 19.88
C GLU A 746 -30.14 10.74 18.62
N TYR A 747 -29.24 9.84 18.23
CA TYR A 747 -28.40 10.07 17.06
C TYR A 747 -29.22 10.09 15.76
N LEU A 748 -30.15 9.14 15.58
CA LEU A 748 -30.98 9.06 14.37
C LEU A 748 -31.94 10.24 14.24
N TYR A 749 -32.50 10.72 15.36
CA TYR A 749 -33.36 11.89 15.42
C TYR A 749 -32.64 13.15 14.94
N ARG A 750 -31.37 13.35 15.36
CA ARG A 750 -30.54 14.48 14.86
C ARG A 750 -30.36 14.50 13.35
N PHE A 751 -30.48 13.35 12.68
CA PHE A 751 -30.42 13.25 11.21
C PHE A 751 -31.80 13.12 10.55
N LYS A 752 -32.88 13.35 11.31
CA LYS A 752 -34.29 13.23 10.85
C LYS A 752 -34.63 11.85 10.28
N LEU A 753 -33.92 10.81 10.72
CA LEU A 753 -34.19 9.42 10.34
C LEU A 753 -35.18 8.74 11.30
N ARG A 754 -35.49 9.39 12.42
CA ARG A 754 -36.48 8.97 13.42
C ARG A 754 -37.27 10.19 13.88
N GLY A 755 -38.54 10.00 14.25
CA GLY A 755 -39.43 11.08 14.68
C GLY A 755 -39.22 11.58 16.11
N ASN A 756 -38.55 10.80 16.98
CA ASN A 756 -38.22 11.21 18.34
C ASN A 756 -36.89 10.58 18.82
N PRO A 757 -36.20 11.20 19.80
CA PRO A 757 -34.97 10.68 20.38
C PRO A 757 -35.21 9.70 21.55
N SER A 758 -36.47 9.41 21.88
CA SER A 758 -36.85 8.71 23.11
C SER A 758 -36.47 7.23 23.13
N CYS A 759 -36.26 6.70 24.34
CA CYS A 759 -36.08 5.29 24.60
C CYS A 759 -37.45 4.60 24.78
N PRO A 760 -37.65 3.34 24.32
CA PRO A 760 -38.91 2.63 24.55
C PRO A 760 -39.24 2.38 26.03
N CYS A 761 -38.27 2.47 26.94
CA CYS A 761 -38.56 2.31 28.36
C CYS A 761 -39.27 3.52 28.97
N ASP A 762 -39.08 4.71 28.41
CA ASP A 762 -39.59 5.97 28.92
C ASP A 762 -39.55 7.03 27.81
N SER A 763 -40.70 7.58 27.46
CA SER A 763 -40.83 8.61 26.42
C SER A 763 -40.09 9.92 26.75
N THR A 764 -39.79 10.18 28.02
CA THR A 764 -39.12 11.40 28.49
C THR A 764 -37.58 11.30 28.46
N VAL A 765 -37.04 10.09 28.28
CA VAL A 765 -35.59 9.84 28.34
C VAL A 765 -35.05 9.54 26.95
N GLU A 766 -33.98 10.23 26.57
CA GLU A 766 -33.32 10.00 25.28
C GLU A 766 -32.56 8.66 25.25
N GLU A 767 -32.68 7.92 24.14
CA GLU A 767 -31.94 6.68 23.94
C GLU A 767 -30.49 6.95 23.55
N THR A 768 -29.65 7.10 24.57
CA THR A 768 -28.20 7.31 24.44
C THR A 768 -27.41 6.10 24.93
N VAL A 769 -26.11 5.99 24.57
CA VAL A 769 -25.22 4.94 25.09
C VAL A 769 -25.21 4.89 26.63
N PRO A 770 -25.01 6.01 27.36
CA PRO A 770 -25.02 5.98 28.82
C PRO A 770 -26.35 5.46 29.39
N HIS A 771 -27.47 5.87 28.81
CA HIS A 771 -28.78 5.39 29.23
C HIS A 771 -28.92 3.88 29.02
N VAL A 772 -28.72 3.38 27.80
CA VAL A 772 -28.97 1.95 27.50
C VAL A 772 -28.00 1.02 28.24
N ILE A 773 -26.75 1.43 28.44
CA ILE A 773 -25.73 0.60 29.10
C ILE A 773 -25.84 0.63 30.61
N PHE A 774 -26.23 1.75 31.24
CA PHE A 774 -26.14 1.89 32.70
C PHE A 774 -27.48 2.09 33.43
N ALA A 775 -28.53 2.58 32.75
CA ALA A 775 -29.76 3.00 33.42
C ALA A 775 -31.05 2.32 32.91
N CYS A 776 -31.11 1.99 31.62
CA CYS A 776 -32.36 1.56 30.97
C CYS A 776 -32.98 0.33 31.64
N PRO A 777 -34.22 0.39 32.16
CA PRO A 777 -34.87 -0.73 32.85
C PRO A 777 -35.00 -2.00 32.00
N VAL A 778 -35.13 -1.86 30.68
CA VAL A 778 -35.21 -2.97 29.71
C VAL A 778 -34.01 -3.91 29.83
N TYR A 779 -32.83 -3.36 30.15
CA TYR A 779 -31.57 -4.12 30.26
C TYR A 779 -31.16 -4.38 31.71
N ALA A 780 -32.03 -4.14 32.70
CA ALA A 780 -31.69 -4.28 34.12
C ALA A 780 -31.26 -5.70 34.50
N ARG A 781 -31.97 -6.73 34.02
CA ARG A 781 -31.62 -8.14 34.26
C ARG A 781 -30.24 -8.48 33.71
N ALA A 782 -29.98 -8.12 32.44
CA ALA A 782 -28.70 -8.40 31.80
C ALA A 782 -27.54 -7.63 32.46
N ARG A 783 -27.78 -6.40 32.96
CA ARG A 783 -26.79 -5.68 33.79
C ARG A 783 -26.50 -6.40 35.09
N HIS A 784 -27.53 -6.88 35.80
CA HIS A 784 -27.35 -7.59 37.05
C HIS A 784 -26.53 -8.88 36.88
N GLU A 785 -26.76 -9.63 35.80
CA GLU A 785 -25.96 -10.81 35.45
C GLU A 785 -24.48 -10.46 35.21
N VAL A 786 -24.19 -9.28 34.65
CA VAL A 786 -22.81 -8.79 34.50
C VAL A 786 -22.20 -8.43 35.84
N GLU A 787 -22.92 -7.71 36.71
CA GLU A 787 -22.45 -7.33 38.04
C GLU A 787 -22.07 -8.56 38.89
N GLN A 788 -22.86 -9.64 38.82
CA GLN A 788 -22.51 -10.91 39.47
C GLN A 788 -21.19 -11.48 38.94
N ARG A 789 -20.96 -11.41 37.62
CA ARG A 789 -19.72 -11.88 36.97
C ARG A 789 -18.52 -10.94 37.19
N LEU A 790 -18.76 -9.72 37.69
CA LEU A 790 -17.74 -8.78 38.11
C LEU A 790 -17.38 -8.92 39.60
N GLU A 791 -17.74 -10.05 40.23
CA GLU A 791 -17.39 -10.36 41.63
C GLU A 791 -17.88 -9.30 42.63
N GLY A 792 -19.03 -8.66 42.32
CA GLY A 792 -19.62 -7.62 43.17
C GLY A 792 -19.04 -6.21 42.97
N GLU A 793 -18.10 -6.00 42.03
CA GLU A 793 -17.70 -4.65 41.63
C GLU A 793 -18.89 -3.92 40.97
N LYS A 794 -19.15 -2.67 41.38
CA LYS A 794 -20.26 -1.86 40.84
C LYS A 794 -20.10 -1.62 39.34
N PHE A 795 -21.17 -1.81 38.57
CA PHE A 795 -21.21 -1.53 37.12
C PHE A 795 -21.77 -0.13 36.85
N VAL A 796 -20.98 0.90 37.18
CA VAL A 796 -21.35 2.31 37.05
C VAL A 796 -20.52 3.04 35.97
N PRO A 797 -21.05 4.12 35.36
CA PRO A 797 -20.35 4.86 34.32
C PRO A 797 -18.94 5.35 34.72
N GLN A 798 -18.74 5.71 35.99
CA GLN A 798 -17.47 6.23 36.50
C GLN A 798 -16.36 5.17 36.49
N ASP A 799 -16.69 3.88 36.64
CA ASP A 799 -15.73 2.80 36.78
C ASP A 799 -15.54 1.96 35.51
N ILE A 800 -16.32 2.22 34.45
CA ILE A 800 -16.27 1.43 33.20
C ILE A 800 -14.86 1.36 32.58
N HIS A 801 -14.08 2.44 32.69
CA HIS A 801 -12.71 2.49 32.18
C HIS A 801 -11.77 1.53 32.93
N LYS A 802 -12.00 1.27 34.23
CA LYS A 802 -11.24 0.32 35.04
C LYS A 802 -11.56 -1.11 34.59
N HIS A 803 -12.83 -1.39 34.34
CA HIS A 803 -13.31 -2.67 33.83
C HIS A 803 -12.76 -2.99 32.43
N ILE A 804 -12.75 -2.01 31.53
CA ILE A 804 -12.20 -2.21 30.18
C ILE A 804 -10.67 -2.43 30.19
N LYS A 805 -9.94 -1.90 31.18
CA LYS A 805 -8.48 -2.05 31.28
C LYS A 805 -8.05 -3.47 31.68
N LYS A 806 -8.78 -4.11 32.60
CA LYS A 806 -8.48 -5.47 33.11
C LYS A 806 -8.97 -6.53 32.12
N ALA A 807 -8.13 -7.50 31.75
CA ALA A 807 -8.49 -8.50 30.74
C ALA A 807 -9.69 -9.39 31.13
N LYS A 808 -9.74 -9.81 32.41
CA LYS A 808 -10.80 -10.68 32.96
C LYS A 808 -12.19 -10.03 32.86
N THR A 809 -12.31 -8.77 33.27
CA THR A 809 -13.58 -8.04 33.28
C THR A 809 -13.92 -7.41 31.92
N ARG A 810 -12.93 -7.04 31.11
CA ARG A 810 -13.13 -6.44 29.79
C ARG A 810 -14.04 -7.30 28.89
N ASN A 811 -13.78 -8.60 28.78
CA ASN A 811 -14.56 -9.44 27.86
C ASN A 811 -16.02 -9.54 28.31
N VAL A 812 -16.24 -9.74 29.62
CA VAL A 812 -17.59 -9.79 30.22
C VAL A 812 -18.37 -8.52 29.92
N VAL A 813 -17.75 -7.35 30.16
CA VAL A 813 -18.38 -6.05 29.91
C VAL A 813 -18.62 -5.81 28.42
N LEU A 814 -17.65 -6.11 27.55
CA LEU A 814 -17.78 -5.88 26.12
C LEU A 814 -18.83 -6.79 25.48
N ASP A 815 -18.96 -8.04 25.93
CA ASP A 815 -19.97 -8.97 25.41
C ASP A 815 -21.38 -8.48 25.74
N PHE A 816 -21.62 -8.04 26.98
CA PHE A 816 -22.87 -7.39 27.39
C PHE A 816 -23.15 -6.14 26.57
N CYS A 817 -22.19 -5.21 26.50
CA CYS A 817 -22.37 -3.96 25.75
C CYS A 817 -22.64 -4.21 24.27
N LYS A 818 -21.93 -5.17 23.64
CA LYS A 818 -22.16 -5.58 22.25
C LYS A 818 -23.57 -6.15 22.07
N HIS A 819 -24.04 -6.99 22.99
CA HIS A 819 -25.38 -7.56 22.96
C HIS A 819 -26.46 -6.48 23.01
N VAL A 820 -26.39 -5.58 24.00
CA VAL A 820 -27.34 -4.46 24.16
C VAL A 820 -27.35 -3.56 22.93
N VAL A 821 -26.17 -3.11 22.48
CA VAL A 821 -26.06 -2.22 21.31
C VAL A 821 -26.57 -2.90 20.04
N SER A 822 -26.36 -4.22 19.88
CA SER A 822 -26.89 -4.96 18.73
C SER A 822 -28.42 -4.99 18.72
N GLN A 823 -29.05 -5.19 19.88
CA GLN A 823 -30.52 -5.14 19.99
C GLN A 823 -31.07 -3.75 19.71
N VAL A 824 -30.44 -2.70 20.26
CA VAL A 824 -30.84 -1.30 20.00
C VAL A 824 -30.75 -0.98 18.51
N ILE A 825 -29.64 -1.31 17.86
CA ILE A 825 -29.45 -1.07 16.42
C ILE A 825 -30.48 -1.87 15.59
N ALA A 826 -30.76 -3.12 15.96
CA ALA A 826 -31.73 -3.95 15.24
C ALA A 826 -33.15 -3.36 15.33
N LYS A 827 -33.55 -2.97 16.55
CA LYS A 827 -34.84 -2.32 16.83
C LYS A 827 -35.02 -1.00 16.08
N ASN A 828 -33.95 -0.23 15.90
CA ASN A 828 -34.05 1.08 15.27
C ASN A 828 -33.83 1.05 13.75
N LYS A 829 -33.59 -0.14 13.19
CA LYS A 829 -33.53 -0.38 11.74
C LYS A 829 -34.87 -0.83 11.15
N SER A 830 -35.71 -1.49 11.96
CA SER A 830 -37.12 -1.76 11.67
C SER A 830 -37.94 -0.49 11.82
#